data_AF-A0ABD4EL59-F1
#
_entry.id   AF-A0ABD4EL59-F1
#
_cell.length_a   1.000
_cell.length_b   1.000
_cell.length_c   1.000
_cell.angle_alpha   90.00
_cell.angle_beta   90.00
_cell.angle_gamma   90.00
#
_symmetry.space_group_name_H-M   'P 1'
#
loop_
_entity.id
_entity.type
_entity.pdbx_description
1 polymer ?
#
loop_
_entity_poly.entity_id
_entity_poly.type
_entity_poly.pdbx_seq_one_letter_code
_entity_poly.pdbx_strand_id
1 'polypeptide(L)'
;MNQKFILGLDIGITSVGYGLIDYETKNIIDAGVRLFPEANVENNEGRRSKRGSRRLKRRRIHRLERVKKLLEDYNLLDQSQIPQSTNPYAIRVKGLSEALSKDELVIALLHIAKRRGIHKIDVIDSNDDVGNELSTKEQLNKNSKLLKDKFVCQIQLERMNEGQVRGEKNRFKTADIIKEIIQLLNVQKNFHQLDENFINKYIELVEMRREYFEGPGKGSPYGWEGDPKAWYETLMGHCTYFPDELRSVKYAYSADLFNALNDLNNLVIQRDGLSKLEYHEKYHIIENVFKQKKKPTLKQIANEINVNPEDIKGYRITKSGKPQFTEFKLYHDLKSVLFDQSILENEDVLDQIAEILTIYQDKDSIKSKLTELDILLNEEDKENIAQLTGYTGTHRLSLKCIRLVLEEQWYSSRNQMEIFTHLNIKPKKINLTAANKIPKAMIDEFILSPVVKRTFGQAINLINKIIEKYGVPEDIIIELARENNSKDKQKFINEMQKKNENTRKRINEIIGKYGNQNAKRLVEKIRLHDEQEGKCLYSLESIPLEDLLNNPNHYEVDHIIPRSVSFDNSYHNKVLVKQSENSKKSNLTPYQYFNSGKSKLSYNQFKQHILNLSKSQDRISKKKKEYLLEERDINKFEVQKEFINRNLVDTRYATRELTNYLKAYFSANNMNVKVKTINGSFTDYLRKVWKFKKERNHGYKHHAEDALIIANADFLFKENKKLKAVNSVLEKPEIESKQLDIQVDSEDNYSEMFIIPKQVQDIKDFRNFKYSHRVDKKPNRQLINDTLYSTRKKDNSTYIVQTIKDIYAKDNTTLKKQFDKSPEKFLMYQHDPRTFEKLEVIMKQYANEKNPLAKYHEETGEYLTKYSKKNNGPIVKSLKYIGNKLGSHLDVTHQFKSSTKKLVKLSIKPYRFDVYLTDKGYKFITISYLDVLKKDNYYYIPEQKYDKLKLGKAIDKNAKFIASFYKNDLIKLDGEIYKIIGVNSDTRNMIELDLPDIRYKEYCELNNIKGEPRIKKTIGKKVNSIEKLTTDVLGNVFTNTQYTKPQLLFKRGN
;
A
#
# COMPACT_ATOMS: atom_id res chain seq x y z
N MET A 1 43.38 -16.74 6.63
CA MET A 1 43.02 -16.22 5.29
C MET A 1 41.53 -15.93 5.30
N ASN A 2 41.10 -14.70 5.03
CA ASN A 2 39.68 -14.41 4.85
C ASN A 2 39.24 -15.06 3.55
N GLN A 3 38.35 -16.04 3.64
CA GLN A 3 37.77 -16.72 2.50
C GLN A 3 37.01 -15.70 1.64
N LYS A 4 37.37 -15.57 0.36
CA LYS A 4 36.67 -14.68 -0.58
C LYS A 4 35.35 -15.32 -0.98
N PHE A 5 34.26 -14.55 -1.02
CA PHE A 5 32.94 -15.09 -1.32
C PHE A 5 32.01 -14.12 -2.05
N ILE A 6 31.00 -14.68 -2.69
CA ILE A 6 29.88 -13.98 -3.35
C ILE A 6 28.64 -14.12 -2.48
N LEU A 7 27.94 -13.01 -2.25
CA LEU A 7 26.66 -12.96 -1.54
C LEU A 7 25.51 -12.77 -2.53
N GLY A 8 24.65 -13.79 -2.65
CA GLY A 8 23.35 -13.67 -3.31
C GLY A 8 22.23 -13.33 -2.32
N LEU A 9 21.32 -12.43 -2.72
CA LEU A 9 20.16 -12.03 -1.92
C LEU A 9 18.85 -12.11 -2.72
N ASP A 10 17.92 -12.92 -2.25
CA ASP A 10 16.51 -12.92 -2.69
C ASP A 10 15.66 -12.09 -1.72
N ILE A 11 15.33 -10.87 -2.12
CA ILE A 11 14.64 -9.89 -1.28
C ILE A 11 13.13 -9.89 -1.57
N GLY A 12 12.37 -10.53 -0.68
CA GLY A 12 10.92 -10.67 -0.76
C GLY A 12 10.10 -9.75 0.17
N ILE A 13 8.77 -9.87 0.07
CA ILE A 13 7.80 -9.11 0.89
C ILE A 13 7.83 -9.55 2.38
N THR A 14 8.04 -10.85 2.62
CA THR A 14 8.00 -11.48 3.97
C THR A 14 9.27 -12.27 4.31
N SER A 15 10.27 -12.24 3.43
CA SER A 15 11.48 -13.04 3.51
C SER A 15 12.67 -12.29 2.89
N VAL A 16 13.86 -12.58 3.39
CA VAL A 16 15.13 -12.30 2.71
C VAL A 16 15.93 -13.59 2.72
N GLY A 17 16.10 -14.21 1.56
CA GLY A 17 17.00 -15.35 1.36
C GLY A 17 18.43 -14.88 1.17
N TYR A 18 19.39 -15.63 1.69
CA TYR A 18 20.82 -15.41 1.46
C TYR A 18 21.53 -16.70 1.08
N GLY A 19 22.50 -16.58 0.18
CA GLY A 19 23.37 -17.67 -0.25
C GLY A 19 24.80 -17.17 -0.36
N LEU A 20 25.72 -17.88 0.28
CA LEU A 20 27.15 -17.62 0.25
C LEU A 20 27.83 -18.71 -0.55
N ILE A 21 28.56 -18.33 -1.59
CA ILE A 21 29.41 -19.24 -2.35
C ILE A 21 30.84 -18.75 -2.32
N ASP A 22 31.78 -19.67 -2.20
CA ASP A 22 33.20 -19.36 -2.26
C ASP A 22 33.57 -18.83 -3.64
N TYR A 23 34.38 -17.77 -3.67
CA TYR A 23 34.68 -17.04 -4.90
C TYR A 23 35.52 -17.87 -5.88
N GLU A 24 36.34 -18.81 -5.40
CA GLU A 24 37.30 -19.57 -6.22
C GLU A 24 36.83 -21.01 -6.42
N THR A 25 36.56 -21.71 -5.32
CA THR A 25 36.16 -23.13 -5.31
C THR A 25 34.71 -23.35 -5.72
N LYS A 26 33.87 -22.30 -5.67
CA LYS A 26 32.44 -22.31 -6.05
C LYS A 26 31.57 -23.18 -5.14
N ASN A 27 32.11 -23.62 -4.02
CA ASN A 27 31.38 -24.41 -3.04
C ASN A 27 30.45 -23.53 -2.22
N ILE A 28 29.32 -24.09 -1.79
CA ILE A 28 28.38 -23.40 -0.92
C ILE A 28 28.98 -23.29 0.49
N ILE A 29 29.10 -22.06 1.01
CA ILE A 29 29.61 -21.78 2.35
C ILE A 29 28.47 -21.85 3.37
N ASP A 30 27.36 -21.13 3.10
CA ASP A 30 26.19 -21.05 3.98
C ASP A 30 24.97 -20.57 3.20
N ALA A 31 23.78 -20.95 3.64
CA ALA A 31 22.54 -20.47 3.05
C ALA A 31 21.39 -20.47 4.06
N GLY A 32 20.51 -19.48 3.97
CA GLY A 32 19.38 -19.41 4.88
C GLY A 32 18.37 -18.33 4.54
N VAL A 33 17.36 -18.21 5.41
CA VAL A 33 16.21 -17.33 5.18
C VAL A 33 15.87 -16.55 6.44
N ARG A 34 15.78 -15.24 6.30
CA ARG A 34 15.24 -14.34 7.32
C ARG A 34 13.76 -14.07 7.05
N LEU A 35 12.89 -14.57 7.93
CA LEU A 35 11.43 -14.49 7.82
C LEU A 35 10.86 -13.42 8.76
N PHE A 36 9.91 -12.64 8.25
CA PHE A 36 9.25 -11.58 9.02
C PHE A 36 7.83 -11.32 8.51
N PRO A 37 6.91 -10.88 9.37
CA PRO A 37 5.59 -10.50 8.92
C PRO A 37 5.68 -9.27 7.99
N GLU A 38 4.82 -9.24 6.99
CA GLU A 38 4.67 -8.11 6.08
C GLU A 38 4.37 -6.81 6.85
N ALA A 39 4.93 -5.69 6.38
CA ALA A 39 4.67 -4.37 6.96
C ALA A 39 3.45 -3.70 6.34
N ASN A 40 2.30 -4.38 6.35
CA ASN A 40 1.11 -3.88 5.66
C ASN A 40 0.68 -2.50 6.14
N VAL A 41 0.41 -1.64 5.15
CA VAL A 41 -0.11 -0.27 5.33
C VAL A 41 -1.41 -0.32 6.14
N GLU A 42 -2.23 -1.35 5.93
CA GLU A 42 -3.48 -1.64 6.65
C GLU A 42 -3.32 -1.65 8.18
N ASN A 43 -2.17 -2.12 8.70
CA ASN A 43 -1.95 -2.12 10.14
C ASN A 43 -1.86 -0.69 10.69
N ASN A 44 -1.16 0.21 9.97
CA ASN A 44 -1.05 1.61 10.35
C ASN A 44 -2.33 2.39 10.02
N GLU A 45 -3.02 2.06 8.93
CA GLU A 45 -4.33 2.59 8.60
C GLU A 45 -5.37 2.23 9.66
N GLY A 46 -5.42 0.98 10.11
CA GLY A 46 -6.27 0.55 11.23
C GLY A 46 -5.96 1.34 12.50
N ARG A 47 -4.67 1.55 12.82
CA ARG A 47 -4.26 2.41 13.94
C ARG A 47 -4.69 3.87 13.77
N ARG A 48 -4.53 4.44 12.57
CA ARG A 48 -4.90 5.82 12.20
C ARG A 48 -6.42 6.00 12.24
N SER A 49 -7.16 5.08 11.65
CA SER A 49 -8.62 5.00 11.63
C SER A 49 -9.18 4.96 13.05
N LYS A 50 -8.73 4.02 13.91
CA LYS A 50 -9.18 3.97 15.31
C LYS A 50 -8.80 5.23 16.09
N ARG A 51 -7.65 5.87 15.81
CA ARG A 51 -7.29 7.16 16.41
C ARG A 51 -8.26 8.27 15.97
N GLY A 52 -8.59 8.33 14.68
CA GLY A 52 -9.61 9.21 14.12
C GLY A 52 -10.98 8.98 14.76
N SER A 53 -11.46 7.74 14.82
CA SER A 53 -12.75 7.39 15.44
C SER A 53 -12.82 7.79 16.93
N ARG A 54 -11.72 7.60 17.69
CA ARG A 54 -11.65 8.08 19.08
C ARG A 54 -11.76 9.60 19.18
N ARG A 55 -11.05 10.34 18.32
CA ARG A 55 -11.13 11.81 18.26
C ARG A 55 -12.54 12.28 17.87
N LEU A 56 -13.17 11.64 16.88
CA LEU A 56 -14.56 11.94 16.48
C LEU A 56 -15.55 11.69 17.62
N LYS A 57 -15.45 10.55 18.31
CA LYS A 57 -16.29 10.25 19.48
C LYS A 57 -16.08 11.27 20.59
N ARG A 58 -14.82 11.55 20.96
CA ARG A 58 -14.46 12.52 22.00
C ARG A 58 -14.99 13.91 21.69
N ARG A 59 -14.73 14.43 20.48
CA ARG A 59 -15.20 15.76 20.06
C ARG A 59 -16.72 15.86 19.98
N ARG A 60 -17.42 14.78 19.62
CA ARG A 60 -18.90 14.72 19.66
C ARG A 60 -19.41 14.82 21.10
N ILE A 61 -18.81 14.06 22.03
CA ILE A 61 -19.17 14.10 23.45
C ILE A 61 -18.91 15.51 24.00
N HIS A 62 -17.73 16.06 23.75
CA HIS A 62 -17.34 17.39 24.22
C HIS A 62 -18.24 18.51 23.66
N ARG A 63 -18.67 18.42 22.40
CA ARG A 63 -19.67 19.36 21.85
C ARG A 63 -20.99 19.26 22.61
N LEU A 64 -21.47 18.06 22.90
CA LEU A 64 -22.70 17.88 23.67
C LEU A 64 -22.55 18.41 25.11
N GLU A 65 -21.39 18.26 25.73
CA GLU A 65 -21.09 18.86 27.04
C GLU A 65 -21.14 20.39 26.98
N ARG A 66 -20.53 21.02 25.97
CA ARG A 66 -20.59 22.48 25.77
C ARG A 66 -22.00 22.98 25.51
N VAL A 67 -22.81 22.25 24.72
CA VAL A 67 -24.22 22.59 24.51
C VAL A 67 -25.02 22.47 25.80
N LYS A 68 -24.82 21.41 26.60
CA LYS A 68 -25.49 21.30 27.91
C LYS A 68 -25.10 22.44 28.84
N LYS A 69 -23.82 22.83 28.84
CA LYS A 69 -23.35 23.95 29.64
C LYS A 69 -24.00 25.26 29.22
N LEU A 70 -24.09 25.53 27.91
CA LEU A 70 -24.80 26.68 27.37
C LEU A 70 -26.29 26.68 27.79
N LEU A 71 -26.96 25.53 27.78
CA LEU A 71 -28.36 25.42 28.22
C LEU A 71 -28.53 25.63 29.73
N GLU A 72 -27.58 25.17 30.53
CA GLU A 72 -27.54 25.39 31.99
C GLU A 72 -27.32 26.87 32.31
N ASP A 73 -26.38 27.53 31.63
CA ASP A 73 -26.06 28.96 31.85
C ASP A 73 -27.27 29.87 31.55
N TYR A 74 -28.21 29.41 30.72
CA TYR A 74 -29.48 30.09 30.41
C TYR A 74 -30.68 29.53 31.20
N ASN A 75 -30.47 28.74 32.25
CA ASN A 75 -31.52 28.16 33.10
C ASN A 75 -32.58 27.35 32.34
N LEU A 76 -32.17 26.69 31.24
CA LEU A 76 -33.01 25.80 30.44
C LEU A 76 -32.84 24.33 30.80
N LEU A 77 -31.72 23.95 31.43
CA LEU A 77 -31.39 22.56 31.76
C LEU A 77 -30.72 22.46 33.13
N ASP A 78 -31.24 21.58 33.98
CA ASP A 78 -30.48 20.99 35.08
C ASP A 78 -29.72 19.75 34.57
N GLN A 79 -28.39 19.77 34.64
CA GLN A 79 -27.57 18.65 34.17
C GLN A 79 -27.79 17.34 34.95
N SER A 80 -28.35 17.41 36.16
CA SER A 80 -28.71 16.24 36.96
C SER A 80 -29.90 15.46 36.36
N GLN A 81 -30.78 16.17 35.64
CA GLN A 81 -32.01 15.64 35.04
C GLN A 81 -32.08 16.00 33.55
N ILE A 82 -31.46 15.17 32.71
CA ILE A 82 -31.49 15.40 31.25
C ILE A 82 -32.76 14.76 30.65
N PRO A 83 -33.67 15.57 30.05
CA PRO A 83 -34.90 15.06 29.47
C PRO A 83 -34.63 14.16 28.25
N GLN A 84 -35.49 13.16 28.04
CA GLN A 84 -35.38 12.21 26.95
C GLN A 84 -36.71 12.04 26.22
N SER A 85 -36.66 11.89 24.90
CA SER A 85 -37.83 11.54 24.09
C SER A 85 -37.46 10.49 23.04
N THR A 86 -38.43 9.62 22.75
CA THR A 86 -38.36 8.65 21.65
C THR A 86 -38.64 9.28 20.29
N ASN A 87 -39.27 10.47 20.27
CA ASN A 87 -39.60 11.20 19.05
C ASN A 87 -39.08 12.66 19.07
N PRO A 88 -37.75 12.87 19.07
CA PRO A 88 -37.17 14.21 18.96
C PRO A 88 -37.42 14.86 17.59
N TYR A 89 -37.90 14.11 16.59
CA TYR A 89 -38.20 14.64 15.26
C TYR A 89 -39.50 15.43 15.26
N ALA A 90 -40.57 14.90 15.87
CA ALA A 90 -41.84 15.61 16.04
C ALA A 90 -41.66 16.90 16.87
N ILE A 91 -40.89 16.82 17.96
CA ILE A 91 -40.58 18.00 18.79
C ILE A 91 -39.87 19.08 17.96
N ARG A 92 -38.90 18.69 17.11
CA ARG A 92 -38.22 19.64 16.22
C ARG A 92 -39.14 20.24 15.17
N VAL A 93 -40.10 19.50 14.63
CA VAL A 93 -41.08 20.03 13.68
C VAL A 93 -42.04 21.00 14.37
N LYS A 94 -42.57 20.64 15.54
CA LYS A 94 -43.40 21.51 16.38
C LYS A 94 -42.68 22.85 16.66
N GLY A 95 -41.40 22.79 17.04
CA GLY A 95 -40.61 23.97 17.35
C GLY A 95 -40.33 24.93 16.19
N LEU A 96 -40.68 24.58 14.94
CA LEU A 96 -40.56 25.48 13.78
C LEU A 96 -41.70 26.49 13.68
N SER A 97 -42.81 26.28 14.40
CA SER A 97 -44.02 27.11 14.31
C SER A 97 -44.75 27.31 15.65
N GLU A 98 -44.56 26.42 16.62
CA GLU A 98 -45.27 26.42 17.91
C GLU A 98 -44.29 26.51 19.10
N ALA A 99 -44.81 26.88 20.27
CA ALA A 99 -44.05 26.92 21.52
C ALA A 99 -43.64 25.51 21.99
N LEU A 100 -42.37 25.35 22.38
CA LEU A 100 -41.87 24.17 23.08
C LEU A 100 -41.75 24.43 24.58
N SER A 101 -42.00 23.40 25.39
CA SER A 101 -41.57 23.39 26.79
C SER A 101 -40.04 23.42 26.91
N LYS A 102 -39.51 23.78 28.08
CA LYS A 102 -38.05 23.79 28.34
C LYS A 102 -37.42 22.42 28.01
N ASP A 103 -38.06 21.34 28.46
CA ASP A 103 -37.58 19.98 28.21
C ASP A 103 -37.59 19.61 26.72
N GLU A 104 -38.66 19.97 26.01
CA GLU A 104 -38.77 19.76 24.56
C GLU A 104 -37.68 20.53 23.80
N LEU A 105 -37.43 21.79 24.16
CA LEU A 105 -36.39 22.61 23.56
C LEU A 105 -35.00 21.99 23.78
N VAL A 106 -34.69 21.58 25.01
CA VAL A 106 -33.44 20.87 25.34
C VAL A 106 -33.28 19.60 24.50
N ILE A 107 -34.34 18.78 24.38
CA ILE A 107 -34.32 17.55 23.58
C ILE A 107 -34.00 17.86 22.12
N ALA A 108 -34.65 18.87 21.52
CA ALA A 108 -34.44 19.28 20.14
C ALA A 108 -32.98 19.69 19.88
N LEU A 109 -32.44 20.58 20.72
CA LEU A 109 -31.09 21.12 20.57
C LEU A 109 -30.01 20.04 20.80
N LEU A 110 -30.14 19.21 21.84
CA LEU A 110 -29.20 18.11 22.06
C LEU A 110 -29.24 17.07 20.93
N HIS A 111 -30.42 16.81 20.35
CA HIS A 111 -30.56 15.90 19.22
C HIS A 111 -29.85 16.42 17.97
N ILE A 112 -30.02 17.70 17.64
CA ILE A 112 -29.36 18.37 16.50
C ILE A 112 -27.84 18.36 16.69
N ALA A 113 -27.34 18.83 17.84
CA ALA A 113 -25.91 18.90 18.14
C ALA A 113 -25.21 17.53 18.04
N LYS A 114 -25.92 16.43 18.31
CA LYS A 114 -25.39 15.06 18.19
C LYS A 114 -25.08 14.66 16.74
N ARG A 115 -25.85 15.16 15.76
CA ARG A 115 -25.80 14.76 14.33
C ARG A 115 -25.83 15.96 13.37
N ARG A 116 -24.82 16.81 13.48
CA ARG A 116 -24.62 18.06 12.73
C ARG A 116 -24.29 17.99 11.22
N GLY A 117 -24.60 16.89 10.53
CA GLY A 117 -24.39 16.79 9.08
C GLY A 117 -22.92 16.79 8.60
N ILE A 118 -22.74 17.00 7.29
CA ILE A 118 -21.46 16.95 6.55
C ILE A 118 -21.16 18.33 5.95
N HIS A 119 -19.88 18.70 5.83
CA HIS A 119 -19.38 19.97 5.30
C HIS A 119 -18.36 19.71 4.19
N LYS A 120 -18.19 20.68 3.27
CA LYS A 120 -17.18 20.65 2.19
C LYS A 120 -17.25 19.38 1.33
N ILE A 121 -18.44 19.06 0.82
CA ILE A 121 -18.57 18.19 -0.35
C ILE A 121 -19.19 19.06 -1.43
N ASP A 122 -18.39 19.44 -2.42
CA ASP A 122 -18.88 20.13 -3.61
C ASP A 122 -19.71 19.16 -4.40
N VAL A 123 -21.02 19.35 -4.29
CA VAL A 123 -21.96 18.54 -5.01
C VAL A 123 -22.14 19.20 -6.37
N ILE A 124 -21.35 18.72 -7.34
CA ILE A 124 -21.58 19.04 -8.76
C ILE A 124 -22.98 18.52 -9.08
N ASP A 125 -23.88 19.40 -9.54
CA ASP A 125 -25.16 19.05 -10.15
C ASP A 125 -24.86 18.35 -11.49
N SER A 126 -24.41 17.10 -11.42
CA SER A 126 -24.44 16.22 -12.57
C SER A 126 -25.86 15.68 -12.69
N ASN A 127 -26.53 16.05 -13.79
CA ASN A 127 -27.86 15.54 -14.17
C ASN A 127 -27.84 14.05 -14.56
N ASP A 128 -26.68 13.40 -14.55
CA ASP A 128 -26.56 12.00 -14.89
C ASP A 128 -26.71 11.13 -13.63
N ASP A 129 -27.86 10.45 -13.54
CA ASP A 129 -28.12 9.29 -12.66
C ASP A 129 -27.22 8.11 -13.07
N VAL A 130 -25.89 8.27 -12.95
CA VAL A 130 -24.94 7.18 -13.21
C VAL A 130 -24.73 6.37 -11.94
N GLY A 131 -25.63 5.40 -11.74
CA GLY A 131 -25.40 4.26 -10.85
C GLY A 131 -26.14 4.31 -9.52
N ASN A 132 -26.66 3.15 -9.11
CA ASN A 132 -27.29 2.90 -7.81
C ASN A 132 -26.24 2.83 -6.67
N GLU A 133 -25.32 3.80 -6.60
CA GLU A 133 -24.27 3.81 -5.58
C GLU A 133 -24.75 4.48 -4.28
N LEU A 134 -24.42 3.88 -3.13
CA LEU A 134 -24.77 4.43 -1.81
C LEU A 134 -23.81 5.54 -1.37
N SER A 135 -23.34 6.35 -2.34
CA SER A 135 -22.32 7.37 -2.16
C SER A 135 -22.85 8.53 -1.30
N THR A 136 -21.94 9.23 -0.61
CA THR A 136 -22.34 10.39 0.20
C THR A 136 -22.80 11.56 -0.68
N LYS A 137 -22.16 11.73 -1.85
CA LYS A 137 -22.42 12.85 -2.78
C LYS A 137 -23.82 12.77 -3.40
N GLU A 138 -24.18 11.61 -3.95
CA GLU A 138 -25.52 11.38 -4.50
C GLU A 138 -26.61 11.51 -3.44
N GLN A 139 -26.38 10.94 -2.26
CA GLN A 139 -27.36 11.01 -1.19
C GLN A 139 -27.59 12.46 -0.69
N LEU A 140 -26.55 13.28 -0.67
CA LEU A 140 -26.68 14.71 -0.38
C LEU A 140 -27.48 15.42 -1.48
N ASN A 141 -27.25 15.11 -2.76
CA ASN A 141 -28.04 15.64 -3.88
C ASN A 141 -29.52 15.28 -3.78
N LYS A 142 -29.83 13.99 -3.56
CA LYS A 142 -31.20 13.50 -3.37
C LYS A 142 -31.89 14.24 -2.22
N ASN A 143 -31.19 14.43 -1.09
CA ASN A 143 -31.74 15.16 0.04
C ASN A 143 -31.87 16.67 -0.22
N SER A 144 -30.96 17.30 -0.94
CA SER A 144 -31.07 18.72 -1.30
C SER A 144 -32.29 18.99 -2.19
N LYS A 145 -32.66 18.07 -3.10
CA LYS A 145 -33.90 18.18 -3.87
C LYS A 145 -35.16 18.13 -2.99
N LEU A 146 -35.17 17.29 -1.96
CA LEU A 146 -36.29 17.17 -1.01
C LEU A 146 -36.39 18.35 -0.03
N LEU A 147 -35.28 19.06 0.19
CA LEU A 147 -35.18 20.19 1.12
C LEU A 147 -35.54 21.55 0.50
N LYS A 148 -36.05 21.58 -0.76
CA LYS A 148 -36.46 22.84 -1.40
C LYS A 148 -37.53 23.56 -0.59
N ASP A 149 -38.56 22.83 -0.17
CA ASP A 149 -39.73 23.39 0.54
C ASP A 149 -39.87 22.85 1.97
N LYS A 150 -38.85 22.14 2.48
CA LYS A 150 -38.89 21.44 3.77
C LYS A 150 -37.59 21.60 4.55
N PHE A 151 -37.69 21.55 5.87
CA PHE A 151 -36.56 21.44 6.79
C PHE A 151 -36.14 19.99 7.03
N VAL A 152 -34.92 19.79 7.56
CA VAL A 152 -34.34 18.46 7.79
C VAL A 152 -35.19 17.62 8.75
N CYS A 153 -35.73 18.21 9.82
CA CYS A 153 -36.60 17.53 10.77
C CYS A 153 -37.91 17.03 10.15
N GLN A 154 -38.51 17.75 9.19
CA GLN A 154 -39.74 17.36 8.50
C GLN A 154 -39.51 16.10 7.66
N ILE A 155 -38.44 16.08 6.84
CA ILE A 155 -38.05 14.90 6.07
C ILE A 155 -37.73 13.72 7.00
N GLN A 156 -37.07 13.98 8.12
CA GLN A 156 -36.77 12.94 9.10
C GLN A 156 -38.04 12.39 9.77
N LEU A 157 -39.04 13.22 10.02
CA LEU A 157 -40.33 12.80 10.58
C LEU A 157 -41.14 11.98 9.57
N GLU A 158 -41.18 12.39 8.31
CA GLU A 158 -41.79 11.62 7.21
C GLU A 158 -41.19 10.22 7.13
N ARG A 159 -39.86 10.12 7.14
CA ARG A 159 -39.15 8.83 7.15
C ARG A 159 -39.35 8.02 8.42
N MET A 160 -39.68 8.68 9.54
CA MET A 160 -40.03 7.97 10.78
C MET A 160 -41.39 7.30 10.63
N ASN A 161 -42.34 7.98 9.99
CA ASN A 161 -43.66 7.43 9.66
C ASN A 161 -43.56 6.29 8.64
N GLU A 162 -42.60 6.35 7.71
CA GLU A 162 -42.22 5.24 6.81
C GLU A 162 -41.45 4.10 7.52
N GLY A 163 -41.11 4.26 8.80
CA GLY A 163 -40.56 3.20 9.66
C GLY A 163 -39.05 3.25 9.91
N GLN A 164 -38.25 4.08 9.23
CA GLN A 164 -36.80 4.19 9.50
C GLN A 164 -36.18 5.53 9.08
N VAL A 165 -35.80 6.34 10.08
CA VAL A 165 -34.99 7.55 9.84
C VAL A 165 -33.51 7.23 9.62
N ARG A 166 -32.97 6.34 10.45
CA ARG A 166 -31.52 6.17 10.62
C ARG A 166 -30.95 5.28 9.52
N GLY A 167 -29.87 5.70 8.89
CA GLY A 167 -29.22 4.93 7.83
C GLY A 167 -28.48 5.84 6.86
N GLU A 168 -28.33 5.37 5.62
CA GLU A 168 -27.63 6.10 4.57
C GLU A 168 -28.41 7.33 4.12
N LYS A 169 -29.75 7.23 4.01
CA LYS A 169 -30.65 8.36 3.71
C LYS A 169 -30.51 9.54 4.67
N ASN A 170 -30.01 9.33 5.90
CA ASN A 170 -29.87 10.35 6.94
C ASN A 170 -28.55 11.16 6.88
N ARG A 171 -28.05 11.41 5.67
CA ARG A 171 -26.87 12.25 5.41
C ARG A 171 -27.35 13.61 4.88
N PHE A 172 -27.16 14.66 5.65
CA PHE A 172 -27.58 16.03 5.30
C PHE A 172 -26.38 16.98 5.37
N LYS A 173 -26.43 18.11 4.64
CA LYS A 173 -25.39 19.14 4.76
C LYS A 173 -25.52 19.83 6.11
N THR A 174 -24.40 20.29 6.67
CA THR A 174 -24.44 21.10 7.90
C THR A 174 -25.25 22.38 7.68
N ALA A 175 -25.12 23.03 6.51
CA ALA A 175 -25.87 24.24 6.17
C ALA A 175 -27.40 24.03 6.25
N ASP A 176 -27.92 22.91 5.76
CA ASP A 176 -29.35 22.59 5.82
C ASP A 176 -29.84 22.44 7.27
N ILE A 177 -28.99 21.91 8.15
CA ILE A 177 -29.29 21.79 9.58
C ILE A 177 -29.25 23.15 10.24
N ILE A 178 -28.32 24.04 9.86
CA ILE A 178 -28.26 25.41 10.37
C ILE A 178 -29.50 26.21 9.98
N LYS A 179 -29.99 26.07 8.74
CA LYS A 179 -31.26 26.69 8.31
C LYS A 179 -32.43 26.29 9.22
N GLU A 180 -32.51 25.01 9.59
CA GLU A 180 -33.51 24.53 10.55
C GLU A 180 -33.30 25.11 11.96
N ILE A 181 -32.05 25.17 12.44
CA ILE A 181 -31.73 25.73 13.76
C ILE A 181 -32.17 27.19 13.85
N ILE A 182 -31.85 28.00 12.84
CA ILE A 182 -32.19 29.42 12.80
C ILE A 182 -33.72 29.58 12.87
N GLN A 183 -34.46 28.86 12.03
CA GLN A 183 -35.93 28.91 12.05
C GLN A 183 -36.49 28.50 13.43
N LEU A 184 -36.01 27.38 13.98
CA LEU A 184 -36.46 26.88 15.28
C LEU A 184 -36.19 27.91 16.38
N LEU A 185 -34.96 28.42 16.49
CA LEU A 185 -34.59 29.35 17.56
C LEU A 185 -35.26 30.72 17.42
N ASN A 186 -35.49 31.20 16.21
CA ASN A 186 -36.24 32.45 15.98
C ASN A 186 -37.67 32.37 16.51
N VAL A 187 -38.34 31.23 16.33
CA VAL A 187 -39.68 31.02 16.91
C VAL A 187 -39.61 30.87 18.42
N GLN A 188 -38.66 30.08 18.93
CA GLN A 188 -38.56 29.82 20.37
C GLN A 188 -38.10 31.03 21.19
N LYS A 189 -37.42 32.00 20.58
CA LYS A 189 -37.03 33.28 21.21
C LYS A 189 -38.23 34.08 21.73
N ASN A 190 -39.41 33.90 21.15
CA ASN A 190 -40.63 34.58 21.61
C ASN A 190 -41.22 33.96 22.90
N PHE A 191 -40.79 32.74 23.27
CA PHE A 191 -41.35 31.98 24.39
C PHE A 191 -40.33 31.73 25.51
N HIS A 192 -39.03 31.86 25.23
CA HIS A 192 -37.93 31.62 26.15
C HIS A 192 -36.98 32.83 26.14
N GLN A 193 -36.28 33.09 27.24
CA GLN A 193 -35.31 34.19 27.36
C GLN A 193 -34.00 33.86 26.60
N LEU A 194 -34.06 33.86 25.27
CA LEU A 194 -32.93 33.59 24.38
C LEU A 194 -32.46 34.90 23.74
N ASP A 195 -31.22 35.30 23.99
CA ASP A 195 -30.60 36.44 23.32
C ASP A 195 -29.90 36.01 22.02
N GLU A 196 -29.47 36.98 21.21
CA GLU A 196 -28.71 36.71 19.98
C GLU A 196 -27.39 35.98 20.28
N ASN A 197 -26.79 36.24 21.44
CA ASN A 197 -25.57 35.58 21.89
C ASN A 197 -25.77 34.07 22.07
N PHE A 198 -26.90 33.63 22.64
CA PHE A 198 -27.26 32.22 22.75
C PHE A 198 -27.36 31.56 21.38
N ILE A 199 -28.10 32.19 20.46
CA ILE A 199 -28.33 31.66 19.10
C ILE A 199 -27.00 31.50 18.37
N ASN A 200 -26.17 32.55 18.36
CA ASN A 200 -24.87 32.54 17.70
C ASN A 200 -23.91 31.50 18.31
N LYS A 201 -23.81 31.44 19.64
CA LYS A 201 -22.98 30.42 20.33
C LYS A 201 -23.46 29.00 20.04
N TYR A 202 -24.77 28.78 19.99
CA TYR A 202 -25.31 27.45 19.68
C TYR A 202 -25.01 27.05 18.23
N ILE A 203 -25.21 27.95 17.26
CA ILE A 203 -24.87 27.72 15.85
C ILE A 203 -23.37 27.43 15.71
N GLU A 204 -22.51 28.25 16.32
CA GLU A 204 -21.05 28.06 16.35
C GLU A 204 -20.69 26.66 16.89
N LEU A 205 -21.26 26.24 18.02
CA LEU A 205 -21.00 24.92 18.60
C LEU A 205 -21.38 23.79 17.64
N VAL A 206 -22.51 23.93 16.93
CA VAL A 206 -22.95 22.95 15.94
C VAL A 206 -22.02 22.95 14.73
N GLU A 207 -21.67 24.10 14.18
CA GLU A 207 -20.89 24.22 12.95
C GLU A 207 -19.41 23.91 13.14
N MET A 208 -18.83 24.41 14.23
CA MET A 208 -17.39 24.49 14.50
C MET A 208 -16.73 23.11 14.39
N ARG A 209 -15.73 23.05 13.54
CA ARG A 209 -14.88 21.89 13.32
C ARG A 209 -13.46 22.39 13.14
N ARG A 210 -12.51 21.50 13.41
CA ARG A 210 -11.11 21.79 13.14
C ARG A 210 -10.83 21.48 11.69
N GLU A 211 -10.23 22.42 10.98
CA GLU A 211 -9.69 22.19 9.66
C GLU A 211 -8.47 21.25 9.70
N TYR A 212 -8.06 20.75 8.53
CA TYR A 212 -7.00 19.76 8.46
C TYR A 212 -5.63 20.35 8.83
N PHE A 213 -5.41 21.63 8.53
CA PHE A 213 -4.21 22.41 8.84
C PHE A 213 -4.19 23.00 10.26
N GLU A 214 -5.29 22.96 11.02
CA GLU A 214 -5.28 23.28 12.46
C GLU A 214 -4.84 22.07 13.32
N GLY A 215 -5.09 20.86 12.82
CA GLY A 215 -4.70 19.63 13.50
C GLY A 215 -5.45 19.34 14.82
N PRO A 216 -4.83 18.59 15.76
CA PRO A 216 -5.34 18.40 17.12
C PRO A 216 -4.96 19.57 18.04
N GLY A 217 -5.72 19.77 19.13
CA GLY A 217 -5.38 20.79 20.14
C GLY A 217 -4.09 20.52 20.92
N LYS A 218 -3.68 21.50 21.72
CA LYS A 218 -2.46 21.54 22.54
C LYS A 218 -2.22 20.25 23.34
N GLY A 219 -0.95 19.86 23.47
CA GLY A 219 -0.50 18.65 24.17
C GLY A 219 -0.64 17.35 23.37
N SER A 220 -1.10 17.40 22.12
CA SER A 220 -1.09 16.23 21.23
C SER A 220 0.26 16.10 20.52
N PRO A 221 0.97 14.96 20.59
CA PRO A 221 2.24 14.73 19.88
C PRO A 221 2.04 14.48 18.37
N TYR A 222 0.93 14.96 17.82
CA TYR A 222 0.52 14.83 16.42
C TYR A 222 -0.01 16.17 15.89
N GLY A 223 0.19 17.25 16.65
CA GLY A 223 -0.18 18.61 16.27
C GLY A 223 1.05 19.48 16.27
N TRP A 224 0.84 20.71 15.86
CA TRP A 224 1.82 21.77 15.63
C TRP A 224 1.36 23.03 16.37
N GLU A 225 0.73 22.82 17.53
CA GLU A 225 0.21 23.86 18.44
C GLU A 225 -0.77 24.88 17.83
N GLY A 226 -1.27 24.61 16.63
CA GLY A 226 -2.17 25.51 15.90
C GLY A 226 -1.47 26.44 14.93
N ASP A 227 -0.15 26.32 14.75
CA ASP A 227 0.63 27.09 13.78
C ASP A 227 0.66 26.42 12.39
N PRO A 228 -0.01 26.98 11.37
CA PRO A 228 -0.01 26.44 10.01
C PRO A 228 1.39 26.45 9.36
N LYS A 229 2.28 27.37 9.74
CA LYS A 229 3.64 27.43 9.20
C LYS A 229 4.45 26.24 9.69
N ALA A 230 4.52 26.02 11.00
CA ALA A 230 5.17 24.83 11.58
C ALA A 230 4.58 23.50 11.04
N TRP A 231 3.27 23.45 10.77
CA TRP A 231 2.63 22.31 10.11
C TRP A 231 3.20 22.04 8.72
N TYR A 232 3.30 23.07 7.89
CA TYR A 232 3.76 22.95 6.52
C TYR A 232 5.26 22.63 6.46
N GLU A 233 6.06 23.31 7.28
CA GLU A 233 7.52 23.11 7.38
C GLU A 233 7.88 21.69 7.84
N THR A 234 7.12 21.12 8.77
CA THR A 234 7.31 19.72 9.21
C THR A 234 7.06 18.71 8.08
N LEU A 235 6.23 19.08 7.09
CA LEU A 235 5.83 18.19 5.99
C LEU A 235 6.64 18.42 4.71
N MET A 236 7.12 19.64 4.48
CA MET A 236 7.88 19.97 3.28
C MET A 236 9.25 19.30 3.31
N GLY A 237 9.74 18.91 2.12
CA GLY A 237 11.06 18.30 2.01
C GLY A 237 12.18 19.34 2.11
N HIS A 238 13.40 18.83 2.27
CA HIS A 238 14.62 19.64 2.22
C HIS A 238 15.22 19.71 0.81
N CYS A 239 16.07 20.71 0.58
CA CYS A 239 16.76 20.92 -0.69
C CYS A 239 17.74 19.78 -0.99
N THR A 240 17.81 19.41 -2.27
CA THR A 240 18.69 18.32 -2.76
C THR A 240 20.18 18.58 -2.48
N TYR A 241 20.63 19.82 -2.64
CA TYR A 241 22.04 20.21 -2.48
C TYR A 241 22.34 20.85 -1.11
N PHE A 242 21.32 21.34 -0.41
CA PHE A 242 21.43 21.99 0.90
C PHE A 242 20.42 21.36 1.86
N PRO A 243 20.69 20.19 2.44
CA PRO A 243 19.68 19.47 3.24
C PRO A 243 19.26 20.16 4.53
N ASP A 244 20.03 21.13 5.01
CA ASP A 244 19.66 21.92 6.18
C ASP A 244 18.64 23.02 5.82
N GLU A 245 18.42 23.27 4.51
CA GLU A 245 17.47 24.25 3.97
C GLU A 245 16.16 23.56 3.53
N LEU A 246 15.03 24.18 3.86
CA LEU A 246 13.73 23.76 3.35
C LEU A 246 13.61 24.08 1.85
N ARG A 247 12.81 23.28 1.14
CA ARG A 247 12.51 23.52 -0.28
C ARG A 247 11.81 24.87 -0.47
N SER A 248 12.00 25.49 -1.63
CA SER A 248 11.14 26.60 -2.07
C SER A 248 9.73 26.08 -2.33
N VAL A 249 8.72 26.95 -2.19
CA VAL A 249 7.38 26.67 -2.71
C VAL A 249 7.43 26.56 -4.23
N LYS A 250 6.57 25.74 -4.81
CA LYS A 250 6.68 25.37 -6.22
C LYS A 250 6.55 26.56 -7.18
N TYR A 251 5.68 27.51 -6.83
CA TYR A 251 5.29 28.64 -7.67
C TYR A 251 5.88 29.97 -7.17
N ALA A 252 7.00 29.91 -6.43
CA ALA A 252 7.80 31.10 -6.16
C ALA A 252 8.26 31.71 -7.48
N TYR A 253 8.31 33.03 -7.58
CA TYR A 253 8.76 33.72 -8.79
C TYR A 253 10.18 33.29 -9.17
N SER A 254 11.10 33.28 -8.20
CA SER A 254 12.48 32.82 -8.40
C SER A 254 12.55 31.37 -8.89
N ALA A 255 11.62 30.51 -8.44
CA ALA A 255 11.57 29.11 -8.87
C ALA A 255 11.07 28.97 -10.32
N ASP A 256 10.05 29.73 -10.72
CA ASP A 256 9.58 29.75 -12.11
C ASP A 256 10.63 30.38 -13.04
N LEU A 257 11.33 31.43 -12.60
CA LEU A 257 12.44 32.02 -13.34
C LEU A 257 13.59 31.02 -13.56
N PHE A 258 14.02 30.33 -12.50
CA PHE A 258 15.00 29.24 -12.57
C PHE A 258 14.61 28.14 -13.57
N ASN A 259 13.32 27.77 -13.57
CA ASN A 259 12.79 26.75 -14.47
C ASN A 259 12.79 27.23 -15.93
N ALA A 260 12.41 28.49 -16.17
CA ALA A 260 12.41 29.09 -17.49
C ALA A 260 13.82 29.26 -18.06
N LEU A 261 14.77 29.75 -17.27
CA LEU A 261 16.17 29.85 -17.70
C LEU A 261 16.79 28.48 -18.02
N ASN A 262 16.41 27.43 -17.27
CA ASN A 262 16.80 26.06 -17.64
C ASN A 262 16.17 25.62 -18.97
N ASP A 263 14.91 25.98 -19.25
CA ASP A 263 14.31 25.69 -20.56
C ASP A 263 15.12 26.34 -21.68
N LEU A 264 15.46 27.63 -21.52
CA LEU A 264 16.18 28.42 -22.52
C LEU A 264 17.62 27.93 -22.71
N ASN A 265 18.36 27.64 -21.64
CA ASN A 265 19.75 27.14 -21.74
C ASN A 265 19.83 25.74 -22.37
N ASN A 266 18.76 24.94 -22.27
CA ASN A 266 18.69 23.63 -22.95
C ASN A 266 18.35 23.72 -24.44
N LEU A 267 17.86 24.88 -24.93
CA LEU A 267 17.60 25.05 -26.35
C LEU A 267 18.90 24.99 -27.17
N VAL A 268 18.77 24.52 -28.40
CA VAL A 268 19.81 24.58 -29.43
C VAL A 268 19.17 25.20 -30.65
N ILE A 269 19.77 26.28 -31.15
CA ILE A 269 19.25 27.08 -32.26
C ILE A 269 20.17 26.89 -33.46
N GLN A 270 19.61 26.51 -34.59
CA GLN A 270 20.33 26.39 -35.84
C GLN A 270 20.32 27.74 -36.57
N ARG A 271 21.41 28.50 -36.46
CA ARG A 271 21.60 29.81 -37.09
C ARG A 271 23.08 30.07 -37.36
N ASP A 272 23.38 31.10 -38.16
CA ASP A 272 24.78 31.47 -38.51
C ASP A 272 25.58 32.05 -37.32
N GLY A 273 24.91 32.36 -36.20
CA GLY A 273 25.52 32.80 -34.94
C GLY A 273 25.69 31.69 -33.91
N LEU A 274 25.74 32.07 -32.61
CA LEU A 274 25.85 31.10 -31.52
C LEU A 274 24.61 30.19 -31.48
N SER A 275 24.84 28.89 -31.35
CA SER A 275 23.77 27.89 -31.25
C SER A 275 23.02 27.89 -29.90
N LYS A 276 23.50 28.69 -28.95
CA LYS A 276 22.90 28.91 -27.63
C LYS A 276 22.46 30.36 -27.50
N LEU A 277 21.45 30.57 -26.64
CA LEU A 277 20.94 31.89 -26.31
C LEU A 277 21.93 32.66 -25.44
N GLU A 278 22.15 33.92 -25.78
CA GLU A 278 22.94 34.86 -24.98
C GLU A 278 22.10 35.51 -23.87
N TYR A 279 22.75 36.23 -22.95
CA TYR A 279 22.08 36.91 -21.84
C TYR A 279 20.94 37.82 -22.32
N HIS A 280 21.23 38.73 -23.27
CA HIS A 280 20.26 39.71 -23.76
C HIS A 280 19.06 39.04 -24.43
N GLU A 281 19.27 37.97 -25.20
CA GLU A 281 18.19 37.21 -25.82
C GLU A 281 17.29 36.53 -24.77
N LYS A 282 17.90 35.92 -23.74
CA LYS A 282 17.14 35.35 -22.62
C LYS A 282 16.33 36.42 -21.90
N TYR A 283 16.93 37.59 -21.67
CA TYR A 283 16.25 38.71 -21.01
C TYR A 283 15.03 39.14 -21.82
N HIS A 284 15.19 39.36 -23.13
CA HIS A 284 14.09 39.71 -24.03
C HIS A 284 13.01 38.64 -24.09
N ILE A 285 13.37 37.35 -24.17
CA ILE A 285 12.38 36.25 -24.14
C ILE A 285 11.60 36.25 -22.81
N ILE A 286 12.28 36.46 -21.67
CA ILE A 286 11.60 36.49 -20.37
C ILE A 286 10.61 37.68 -20.30
N GLU A 287 11.03 38.88 -20.67
CA GLU A 287 10.22 40.09 -20.58
C GLU A 287 9.08 40.13 -21.62
N ASN A 288 9.38 39.79 -22.88
CA ASN A 288 8.45 39.98 -24.01
C ASN A 288 7.57 38.74 -24.27
N VAL A 289 8.00 37.55 -23.83
CA VAL A 289 7.23 36.31 -24.02
C VAL A 289 6.71 35.77 -22.69
N PHE A 290 7.59 35.41 -21.75
CA PHE A 290 7.16 34.71 -20.53
C PHE A 290 6.32 35.60 -19.59
N LYS A 291 6.68 36.87 -19.40
CA LYS A 291 5.91 37.83 -18.59
C LYS A 291 4.67 38.38 -19.32
N GLN A 292 4.58 38.26 -20.64
CA GLN A 292 3.41 38.71 -21.40
C GLN A 292 2.37 37.62 -21.66
N LYS A 293 2.80 36.35 -21.78
CA LYS A 293 1.93 35.23 -22.12
C LYS A 293 1.98 34.16 -21.04
N LYS A 294 0.82 33.84 -20.45
CA LYS A 294 0.69 32.79 -19.42
C LYS A 294 1.23 31.43 -19.87
N LYS A 295 1.11 31.12 -21.17
CA LYS A 295 1.64 29.89 -21.78
C LYS A 295 2.54 30.23 -22.96
N PRO A 296 3.86 30.33 -22.74
CA PRO A 296 4.81 30.57 -23.81
C PRO A 296 4.78 29.47 -24.87
N THR A 297 4.88 29.85 -26.13
CA THR A 297 4.90 28.93 -27.28
C THR A 297 6.21 29.02 -28.03
N LEU A 298 6.59 27.93 -28.70
CA LEU A 298 7.78 27.88 -29.54
C LEU A 298 7.79 29.01 -30.59
N LYS A 299 6.63 29.29 -31.19
CA LYS A 299 6.47 30.35 -32.19
C LYS A 299 6.77 31.74 -31.63
N GLN A 300 6.32 32.03 -30.40
CA GLN A 300 6.59 33.33 -29.77
C GLN A 300 8.07 33.50 -29.46
N ILE A 301 8.73 32.44 -28.97
CA ILE A 301 10.17 32.47 -28.71
C ILE A 301 10.94 32.63 -30.03
N ALA A 302 10.59 31.87 -31.05
CA ALA A 302 11.23 31.95 -32.38
C ALA A 302 11.13 33.35 -33.00
N ASN A 303 9.94 33.97 -32.90
CA ASN A 303 9.73 35.35 -33.34
C ASN A 303 10.60 36.35 -32.57
N GLU A 304 10.76 36.19 -31.25
CA GLU A 304 11.53 37.12 -30.41
C GLU A 304 13.02 37.15 -30.80
N ILE A 305 13.58 36.01 -31.21
CA ILE A 305 15.00 35.89 -31.61
C ILE A 305 15.19 35.85 -33.14
N ASN A 306 14.14 36.17 -33.91
CA ASN A 306 14.15 36.24 -35.37
C ASN A 306 14.62 34.93 -36.08
N VAL A 307 14.13 33.77 -35.64
CA VAL A 307 14.38 32.46 -36.31
C VAL A 307 13.07 31.71 -36.58
N ASN A 308 13.12 30.63 -37.36
CA ASN A 308 11.94 29.79 -37.55
C ASN A 308 11.78 28.78 -36.40
N PRO A 309 10.54 28.37 -36.05
CA PRO A 309 10.32 27.35 -35.03
C PRO A 309 11.05 26.02 -35.31
N GLU A 310 11.26 25.68 -36.58
CA GLU A 310 11.97 24.48 -37.03
C GLU A 310 13.45 24.47 -36.61
N ASP A 311 14.06 25.64 -36.48
CA ASP A 311 15.48 25.84 -36.16
C ASP A 311 15.79 25.65 -34.68
N ILE A 312 14.76 25.62 -33.83
CA ILE A 312 14.90 25.46 -32.39
C ILE A 312 14.69 23.99 -32.00
N LYS A 313 15.66 23.40 -31.31
CA LYS A 313 15.63 22.04 -30.73
C LYS A 313 15.92 22.09 -29.23
N GLY A 314 15.78 20.95 -28.54
CA GLY A 314 16.13 20.83 -27.11
C GLY A 314 15.06 21.29 -26.11
N TYR A 315 13.85 21.65 -26.57
CA TYR A 315 12.73 21.99 -25.68
C TYR A 315 12.05 20.75 -25.08
N ARG A 316 11.36 20.94 -23.94
CA ARG A 316 10.54 19.89 -23.33
C ARG A 316 9.28 19.61 -24.16
N ILE A 317 8.79 18.37 -24.15
CA ILE A 317 7.58 17.96 -24.85
C ILE A 317 6.54 17.34 -23.91
N THR A 318 5.26 17.56 -24.21
CA THR A 318 4.15 16.89 -23.55
C THR A 318 4.02 15.43 -24.02
N LYS A 319 3.16 14.63 -23.36
CA LYS A 319 2.86 13.25 -23.78
C LYS A 319 2.30 13.15 -25.21
N SER A 320 1.71 14.23 -25.73
CA SER A 320 1.21 14.33 -27.10
C SER A 320 2.25 14.89 -28.08
N GLY A 321 3.51 15.08 -27.66
CA GLY A 321 4.60 15.57 -28.50
C GLY A 321 4.61 17.08 -28.73
N LYS A 322 3.77 17.86 -28.04
CA LYS A 322 3.73 19.34 -28.21
C LYS A 322 4.82 20.01 -27.36
N PRO A 323 5.46 21.09 -27.83
CA PRO A 323 6.42 21.87 -27.02
C PRO A 323 5.80 22.34 -25.71
N GLN A 324 6.58 22.33 -24.63
CA GLN A 324 6.20 22.75 -23.30
C GLN A 324 7.27 23.65 -22.69
N PHE A 325 6.85 24.83 -22.23
CA PHE A 325 7.70 25.80 -21.54
C PHE A 325 7.14 26.11 -20.16
N THR A 326 7.99 26.67 -19.30
CA THR A 326 7.62 27.10 -17.95
C THR A 326 6.56 28.21 -18.00
N GLU A 327 5.60 28.17 -17.08
CA GLU A 327 4.52 29.16 -16.96
C GLU A 327 4.77 29.97 -15.66
N PHE A 328 4.84 31.31 -15.74
CA PHE A 328 5.01 32.18 -14.57
C PHE A 328 3.67 32.35 -13.85
N LYS A 329 3.15 31.27 -13.23
CA LYS A 329 1.77 31.24 -12.72
C LYS A 329 1.49 32.39 -11.77
N LEU A 330 2.37 32.58 -10.78
CA LEU A 330 2.23 33.63 -9.78
C LEU A 330 2.20 35.02 -10.41
N TYR A 331 3.19 35.33 -11.24
CA TYR A 331 3.30 36.63 -11.90
C TYR A 331 2.03 36.97 -12.69
N HIS A 332 1.51 36.03 -13.49
CA HIS A 332 0.30 36.26 -14.30
C HIS A 332 -0.97 36.36 -13.47
N ASP A 333 -1.09 35.54 -12.41
CA ASP A 333 -2.23 35.62 -11.51
C ASP A 333 -2.23 36.96 -10.77
N LEU A 334 -1.08 37.40 -10.24
CA LEU A 334 -0.92 38.70 -9.57
C LEU A 334 -1.14 39.88 -10.53
N LYS A 335 -0.56 39.84 -11.73
CA LYS A 335 -0.78 40.85 -12.78
C LYS A 335 -2.26 41.08 -13.09
N SER A 336 -3.08 40.04 -12.97
CA SER A 336 -4.52 40.12 -13.24
C SER A 336 -5.36 40.66 -12.09
N VAL A 337 -4.84 40.69 -10.86
CA VAL A 337 -5.60 41.05 -9.66
C VAL A 337 -5.07 42.27 -8.91
N LEU A 338 -3.79 42.62 -9.09
CA LEU A 338 -3.16 43.76 -8.44
C LEU A 338 -3.54 45.07 -9.11
N PHE A 339 -3.95 46.04 -8.30
CA PHE A 339 -4.14 47.42 -8.75
C PHE A 339 -2.79 48.13 -8.98
N ASP A 340 -1.87 48.02 -8.02
CA ASP A 340 -0.51 48.54 -8.15
C ASP A 340 0.41 47.52 -8.82
N GLN A 341 0.74 47.78 -10.09
CA GLN A 341 1.58 46.90 -10.90
C GLN A 341 3.07 46.99 -10.53
N SER A 342 3.51 48.01 -9.77
CA SER A 342 4.93 48.16 -9.36
C SER A 342 5.39 46.99 -8.47
N ILE A 343 4.46 46.35 -7.76
CA ILE A 343 4.71 45.16 -6.94
C ILE A 343 5.28 44.00 -7.77
N LEU A 344 4.93 43.92 -9.06
CA LEU A 344 5.41 42.86 -9.97
C LEU A 344 6.91 42.96 -10.27
N GLU A 345 7.54 44.09 -9.97
CA GLU A 345 8.99 44.29 -10.17
C GLU A 345 9.80 43.78 -8.97
N ASN A 346 9.17 43.52 -7.82
CA ASN A 346 9.85 43.09 -6.60
C ASN A 346 9.83 41.56 -6.44
N GLU A 347 10.88 40.89 -6.92
CA GLU A 347 11.01 39.42 -6.90
C GLU A 347 10.90 38.81 -5.49
N ASP A 348 11.45 39.48 -4.47
CA ASP A 348 11.40 39.02 -3.08
C ASP A 348 9.98 39.03 -2.52
N VAL A 349 9.22 40.09 -2.80
CA VAL A 349 7.81 40.19 -2.40
C VAL A 349 6.98 39.11 -3.11
N LEU A 350 7.21 38.89 -4.40
CA LEU A 350 6.53 37.82 -5.14
C LEU A 350 6.81 36.44 -4.51
N ASP A 351 8.07 36.14 -4.19
CA ASP A 351 8.43 34.89 -3.50
C ASP A 351 7.70 34.74 -2.14
N GLN A 352 7.60 35.82 -1.35
CA GLN A 352 6.89 35.82 -0.07
C GLN A 352 5.37 35.62 -0.25
N ILE A 353 4.74 36.28 -1.22
CA ILE A 353 3.31 36.07 -1.54
C ILE A 353 3.07 34.62 -1.96
N ALA A 354 3.95 34.03 -2.76
CA ALA A 354 3.85 32.62 -3.15
C ALA A 354 3.93 31.68 -1.95
N GLU A 355 4.81 31.97 -0.99
CA GLU A 355 4.94 31.21 0.26
C GLU A 355 3.64 31.28 1.06
N ILE A 356 3.09 32.49 1.25
CA ILE A 356 1.83 32.70 1.97
C ILE A 356 0.68 31.93 1.31
N LEU A 357 0.49 32.08 0.00
CA LEU A 357 -0.57 31.40 -0.76
C LEU A 357 -0.45 29.87 -0.73
N THR A 358 0.77 29.36 -0.54
CA THR A 358 1.03 27.91 -0.55
C THR A 358 0.89 27.30 0.86
N ILE A 359 1.32 28.02 1.91
CA ILE A 359 1.30 27.54 3.30
C ILE A 359 -0.08 27.68 3.93
N TYR A 360 -0.70 28.85 3.82
CA TYR A 360 -1.98 29.15 4.48
C TYR A 360 -3.15 28.69 3.61
N GLN A 361 -4.17 28.10 4.24
CA GLN A 361 -5.21 27.33 3.54
C GLN A 361 -6.61 27.96 3.65
N ASP A 362 -6.70 29.11 4.32
CA ASP A 362 -7.91 29.90 4.48
C ASP A 362 -7.61 31.39 4.22
N LYS A 363 -8.64 32.10 3.75
CA LYS A 363 -8.52 33.49 3.32
C LYS A 363 -8.09 34.43 4.44
N ASP A 364 -8.60 34.22 5.64
CA ASP A 364 -8.35 35.12 6.77
C ASP A 364 -6.88 35.05 7.21
N SER A 365 -6.31 33.84 7.27
CA SER A 365 -4.90 33.65 7.54
C SER A 365 -4.00 34.22 6.44
N ILE A 366 -4.39 34.09 5.17
CA ILE A 366 -3.66 34.69 4.05
C ILE A 366 -3.64 36.21 4.19
N LYS A 367 -4.80 36.85 4.38
CA LYS A 367 -4.89 38.32 4.55
C LYS A 367 -4.10 38.84 5.74
N SER A 368 -4.18 38.14 6.87
CA SER A 368 -3.39 38.47 8.06
C SER A 368 -1.89 38.46 7.74
N LYS A 369 -1.42 37.46 6.99
CA LYS A 369 0.00 37.32 6.65
C LYS A 369 0.48 38.26 5.55
N LEU A 370 -0.39 38.62 4.62
CA LEU A 370 -0.12 39.67 3.63
C LEU A 370 0.06 41.05 4.28
N THR A 371 -0.56 41.29 5.44
CA THR A 371 -0.42 42.55 6.20
C THR A 371 0.91 42.64 6.94
N GLU A 372 1.59 41.51 7.16
CA GLU A 372 2.91 41.45 7.79
C GLU A 372 4.07 41.66 6.80
N LEU A 373 3.78 41.83 5.50
CA LEU A 373 4.80 42.12 4.48
C LEU A 373 5.34 43.55 4.64
N ASP A 374 6.61 43.75 4.27
CA ASP A 374 7.27 45.07 4.32
C ASP A 374 6.71 46.08 3.30
N ILE A 375 5.78 45.66 2.43
CA ILE A 375 5.09 46.52 1.47
C ILE A 375 3.63 46.76 1.87
N LEU A 376 3.14 47.99 1.64
CA LEU A 376 1.74 48.35 1.88
C LEU A 376 0.86 47.86 0.73
N LEU A 377 0.27 46.68 0.91
CA LEU A 377 -0.85 46.22 0.07
C LEU A 377 -2.15 46.86 0.55
N ASN A 378 -2.97 47.37 -0.36
CA ASN A 378 -4.32 47.83 -0.02
C ASN A 378 -5.25 46.63 0.30
N GLU A 379 -6.38 46.88 0.96
CA GLU A 379 -7.28 45.79 1.40
C GLU A 379 -7.94 45.05 0.23
N GLU A 380 -8.14 45.71 -0.91
CA GLU A 380 -8.74 45.09 -2.10
C GLU A 380 -7.77 44.10 -2.75
N ASP A 381 -6.50 44.47 -2.91
CA ASP A 381 -5.43 43.59 -3.37
C ASP A 381 -5.28 42.38 -2.44
N LYS A 382 -5.32 42.57 -1.12
CA LYS A 382 -5.28 41.46 -0.15
C LYS A 382 -6.45 40.49 -0.33
N GLU A 383 -7.66 40.99 -0.50
CA GLU A 383 -8.85 40.14 -0.71
C GLU A 383 -8.77 39.39 -2.05
N ASN A 384 -8.33 40.07 -3.12
CA ASN A 384 -8.19 39.44 -4.44
C ASN A 384 -7.08 38.37 -4.46
N ILE A 385 -5.93 38.65 -3.84
CA ILE A 385 -4.83 37.68 -3.67
C ILE A 385 -5.33 36.47 -2.87
N ALA A 386 -6.05 36.68 -1.76
CA ALA A 386 -6.56 35.60 -0.92
C ALA A 386 -7.59 34.69 -1.64
N GLN A 387 -8.16 35.13 -2.76
CA GLN A 387 -9.06 34.33 -3.59
C GLN A 387 -8.34 33.48 -4.65
N LEU A 388 -7.04 33.68 -4.85
CA LEU A 388 -6.27 32.92 -5.81
C LEU A 388 -6.21 31.43 -5.43
N THR A 389 -6.26 30.57 -6.45
CA THR A 389 -6.28 29.11 -6.28
C THR A 389 -5.17 28.41 -7.05
N GLY A 390 -4.85 27.19 -6.63
CA GLY A 390 -3.88 26.32 -7.29
C GLY A 390 -2.44 26.43 -6.79
N TYR A 391 -2.21 27.13 -5.66
CA TYR A 391 -0.90 27.24 -5.02
C TYR A 391 -0.68 26.06 -4.08
N THR A 392 -0.04 25.01 -4.58
CA THR A 392 0.25 23.80 -3.81
C THR A 392 1.58 23.16 -4.22
N GLY A 393 2.25 22.55 -3.24
CA GLY A 393 3.48 21.77 -3.45
C GLY A 393 4.77 22.58 -3.38
N THR A 394 5.88 21.87 -3.46
CA THR A 394 7.23 22.42 -3.29
C THR A 394 8.09 22.17 -4.53
N HIS A 395 9.04 23.08 -4.76
CA HIS A 395 10.15 22.88 -5.67
C HIS A 395 11.14 21.85 -5.08
N ARG A 396 12.06 21.28 -5.87
CA ARG A 396 13.06 20.32 -5.34
C ARG A 396 14.28 20.99 -4.68
N LEU A 397 14.45 22.27 -4.91
CA LEU A 397 15.55 23.12 -4.44
C LEU A 397 15.01 24.17 -3.46
N SER A 398 15.84 24.60 -2.51
CA SER A 398 15.58 25.77 -1.66
C SER A 398 15.68 27.06 -2.48
N LEU A 399 15.06 28.15 -2.00
CA LEU A 399 15.26 29.47 -2.61
C LEU A 399 16.73 29.88 -2.58
N LYS A 400 17.44 29.59 -1.49
CA LYS A 400 18.89 29.78 -1.38
C LYS A 400 19.68 29.09 -2.50
N CYS A 401 19.37 27.83 -2.78
CA CYS A 401 20.02 27.07 -3.85
C CYS A 401 19.69 27.64 -5.24
N ILE A 402 18.45 28.09 -5.44
CA ILE A 402 18.00 28.70 -6.69
C ILE A 402 18.76 30.02 -6.93
N ARG A 403 18.72 30.93 -5.95
CA ARG A 403 19.37 32.26 -6.03
C ARG A 403 20.87 32.13 -6.26
N LEU A 404 21.52 31.15 -5.65
CA LEU A 404 22.95 30.88 -5.83
C LEU A 404 23.36 30.61 -7.28
N VAL A 405 22.49 29.99 -8.09
CA VAL A 405 22.82 29.61 -9.47
C VAL A 405 22.11 30.46 -10.53
N LEU A 406 21.21 31.34 -10.12
CA LEU A 406 20.36 32.11 -11.04
C LEU A 406 21.19 33.05 -11.92
N GLU A 407 22.19 33.70 -11.35
CA GLU A 407 23.13 34.57 -12.06
C GLU A 407 23.90 33.80 -13.15
N GLU A 408 24.46 32.64 -12.80
CA GLU A 408 25.13 31.76 -13.76
C GLU A 408 24.20 31.29 -14.89
N GLN A 409 22.91 31.07 -14.62
CA GLN A 409 21.94 30.72 -15.66
C GLN A 409 21.64 31.89 -16.60
N TRP A 410 21.70 33.12 -16.11
CA TRP A 410 21.54 34.33 -16.92
C TRP A 410 22.74 34.56 -17.83
N TYR A 411 23.96 34.47 -17.31
CA TYR A 411 25.16 34.82 -18.08
C TYR A 411 25.77 33.66 -18.87
N SER A 412 25.58 32.41 -18.43
CA SER A 412 26.08 31.24 -19.14
C SER A 412 24.99 30.51 -19.95
N SER A 413 25.39 29.64 -20.87
CA SER A 413 24.51 28.72 -21.60
C SER A 413 24.37 27.35 -20.92
N ARG A 414 24.85 27.22 -19.67
CA ARG A 414 24.85 25.97 -18.92
C ARG A 414 23.48 25.72 -18.29
N ASN A 415 23.04 24.47 -18.30
CA ASN A 415 21.89 24.06 -17.50
C ASN A 415 22.28 23.88 -16.02
N GLN A 416 21.29 23.68 -15.15
CA GLN A 416 21.52 23.54 -13.71
C GLN A 416 22.54 22.44 -13.35
N MET A 417 22.58 21.30 -14.06
CA MET A 417 23.50 20.20 -13.71
C MET A 417 24.93 20.55 -14.06
N GLU A 418 25.13 21.21 -15.20
CA GLU A 418 26.43 21.71 -15.62
C GLU A 418 26.93 22.79 -14.66
N ILE A 419 26.05 23.71 -14.23
CA ILE A 419 26.39 24.74 -13.22
C ILE A 419 26.76 24.09 -11.88
N PHE A 420 25.95 23.17 -11.36
CA PHE A 420 26.27 22.48 -10.11
C PHE A 420 27.59 21.72 -10.19
N THR A 421 27.88 21.09 -11.33
CA THR A 421 29.16 20.41 -11.55
C THR A 421 30.32 21.39 -11.59
N HIS A 422 30.15 22.53 -12.29
CA HIS A 422 31.15 23.58 -12.42
C HIS A 422 31.48 24.23 -11.06
N LEU A 423 30.45 24.54 -10.27
CA LEU A 423 30.58 25.09 -8.92
C LEU A 423 30.97 24.03 -7.88
N ASN A 424 31.16 22.76 -8.29
CA ASN A 424 31.43 21.62 -7.43
C ASN A 424 30.38 21.44 -6.30
N ILE A 425 29.15 21.90 -6.54
CA ILE A 425 28.00 21.72 -5.67
C ILE A 425 27.48 20.31 -5.88
N LYS A 426 27.86 19.40 -4.99
CA LYS A 426 27.41 18.01 -5.02
C LYS A 426 26.22 17.86 -4.08
N PRO A 427 25.23 17.00 -4.41
CA PRO A 427 24.21 16.63 -3.43
C PRO A 427 24.93 16.15 -2.17
N LYS A 428 24.57 16.69 -0.98
CA LYS A 428 25.22 16.32 0.28
C LYS A 428 25.09 14.81 0.45
N LYS A 429 26.18 14.10 0.17
CA LYS A 429 26.25 12.66 0.40
C LYS A 429 26.19 12.48 1.91
N ILE A 430 25.35 11.56 2.36
CA ILE A 430 25.32 11.15 3.75
C ILE A 430 26.75 10.78 4.13
N ASN A 431 27.26 11.35 5.23
CA ASN A 431 28.59 10.97 5.69
C ASN A 431 28.52 9.54 6.26
N LEU A 432 28.93 8.57 5.43
CA LEU A 432 28.94 7.14 5.78
C LEU A 432 30.31 6.68 6.28
N THR A 433 31.30 7.59 6.40
CA THR A 433 32.69 7.26 6.81
C THR A 433 32.82 6.93 8.30
N ALA A 434 31.96 7.49 9.15
CA ALA A 434 32.00 7.28 10.60
C ALA A 434 31.21 6.04 11.07
N ALA A 435 30.59 5.29 10.16
CA ALA A 435 29.68 4.20 10.49
C ALA A 435 30.35 2.83 10.37
N ASN A 436 30.59 2.15 11.51
CA ASN A 436 31.16 0.80 11.55
C ASN A 436 30.29 -0.30 10.91
N LYS A 437 29.04 0.01 10.58
CA LYS A 437 28.05 -0.89 9.96
C LYS A 437 27.16 -0.08 9.04
N ILE A 438 26.58 -0.72 8.02
CA ILE A 438 25.64 -0.07 7.09
C ILE A 438 24.43 0.47 7.89
N PRO A 439 24.21 1.80 7.92
CA PRO A 439 23.13 2.38 8.70
C PRO A 439 21.73 2.02 8.19
N LYS A 440 20.83 1.66 9.10
CA LYS A 440 19.44 1.34 8.74
C LYS A 440 18.54 2.58 8.67
N ALA A 441 18.85 3.63 9.44
CA ALA A 441 18.00 4.82 9.58
C ALA A 441 17.76 5.52 8.23
N MET A 442 18.76 5.52 7.35
CA MET A 442 18.69 6.21 6.05
C MET A 442 17.63 5.64 5.10
N ILE A 443 17.17 4.39 5.30
CA ILE A 443 16.12 3.79 4.47
C ILE A 443 14.84 4.63 4.50
N ASP A 444 14.56 5.28 5.63
CA ASP A 444 13.35 6.07 5.78
C ASP A 444 13.30 7.33 4.90
N GLU A 445 14.47 7.80 4.44
CA GLU A 445 14.63 9.00 3.60
C GLU A 445 14.32 8.75 2.13
N PHE A 446 14.74 7.59 1.59
CA PHE A 446 14.62 7.29 0.16
C PHE A 446 13.53 6.27 -0.19
N ILE A 447 12.92 5.59 0.79
CA ILE A 447 11.80 4.67 0.53
C ILE A 447 10.51 5.23 1.12
N LEU A 448 9.40 5.11 0.38
CA LEU A 448 8.07 5.48 0.89
C LEU A 448 7.29 4.29 1.44
N SER A 449 7.36 3.14 0.76
CA SER A 449 6.58 1.94 1.11
C SER A 449 7.03 1.34 2.45
N PRO A 450 6.15 1.21 3.46
CA PRO A 450 6.49 0.57 4.73
C PRO A 450 6.94 -0.89 4.58
N VAL A 451 6.41 -1.60 3.57
CA VAL A 451 6.79 -2.98 3.24
C VAL A 451 8.25 -3.01 2.81
N VAL A 452 8.62 -2.18 1.82
CA VAL A 452 9.99 -2.08 1.31
C VAL A 452 10.95 -1.61 2.41
N LYS A 453 10.56 -0.62 3.23
CA LYS A 453 11.35 -0.16 4.40
C LYS A 453 11.71 -1.31 5.33
N ARG A 454 10.73 -2.14 5.68
CA ARG A 454 10.97 -3.30 6.56
C ARG A 454 11.90 -4.30 5.90
N THR A 455 11.63 -4.63 4.65
CA THR A 455 12.41 -5.60 3.87
C THR A 455 13.87 -5.16 3.75
N PHE A 456 14.13 -3.92 3.33
CA PHE A 456 15.50 -3.38 3.25
C PHE A 456 16.17 -3.33 4.62
N GLY A 457 15.42 -2.92 5.64
CA GLY A 457 15.89 -2.95 7.01
C GLY A 457 16.11 -4.34 7.61
N GLN A 458 15.69 -5.42 6.95
CA GLN A 458 16.10 -6.80 7.27
C GLN A 458 17.28 -7.24 6.41
N ALA A 459 17.30 -6.89 5.12
CA ALA A 459 18.44 -7.15 4.23
C ALA A 459 19.73 -6.50 4.75
N ILE A 460 19.70 -5.23 5.15
CA ILE A 460 20.86 -4.54 5.73
C ILE A 460 21.34 -5.21 7.02
N ASN A 461 20.42 -5.59 7.91
CA ASN A 461 20.79 -6.29 9.15
C ASN A 461 21.48 -7.63 8.85
N LEU A 462 21.00 -8.32 7.82
CA LEU A 462 21.55 -9.59 7.37
C LEU A 462 22.94 -9.38 6.74
N ILE A 463 23.11 -8.41 5.83
CA ILE A 463 24.41 -8.06 5.24
C ILE A 463 25.41 -7.70 6.34
N ASN A 464 25.04 -6.82 7.28
CA ASN A 464 25.91 -6.46 8.40
C ASN A 464 26.33 -7.68 9.24
N LYS A 465 25.43 -8.64 9.48
CA LYS A 465 25.76 -9.84 10.24
C LYS A 465 26.62 -10.83 9.43
N ILE A 466 26.44 -10.89 8.11
CA ILE A 466 27.31 -11.65 7.21
C ILE A 466 28.72 -11.06 7.23
N ILE A 467 28.86 -9.73 7.09
CA ILE A 467 30.15 -9.04 7.15
C ILE A 467 30.84 -9.29 8.49
N GLU A 468 30.10 -9.22 9.59
CA GLU A 468 30.62 -9.47 10.94
C GLU A 468 31.13 -10.92 11.12
N LYS A 469 30.51 -11.91 10.45
CA LYS A 469 30.83 -13.34 10.64
C LYS A 469 31.81 -13.90 9.61
N TYR A 470 31.67 -13.50 8.35
CA TYR A 470 32.39 -14.07 7.21
C TYR A 470 33.39 -13.08 6.57
N GLY A 471 33.40 -11.82 7.01
CA GLY A 471 34.19 -10.77 6.38
C GLY A 471 33.45 -10.08 5.23
N VAL A 472 34.10 -9.12 4.58
CA VAL A 472 33.52 -8.33 3.49
C VAL A 472 33.44 -9.19 2.22
N PRO A 473 32.27 -9.31 1.56
CA PRO A 473 32.14 -10.04 0.30
C PRO A 473 32.84 -9.29 -0.84
N GLU A 474 33.28 -10.03 -1.86
CA GLU A 474 33.78 -9.44 -3.11
C GLU A 474 32.62 -8.87 -3.95
N ASP A 475 31.53 -9.64 -4.04
CA ASP A 475 30.33 -9.28 -4.79
C ASP A 475 29.05 -9.49 -3.97
N ILE A 476 28.11 -8.58 -4.15
CA ILE A 476 26.75 -8.67 -3.64
C ILE A 476 25.80 -8.57 -4.83
N ILE A 477 25.04 -9.63 -5.11
CA ILE A 477 24.05 -9.66 -6.17
C ILE A 477 22.64 -9.79 -5.60
N ILE A 478 21.74 -8.92 -6.06
CA ILE A 478 20.44 -8.70 -5.43
C ILE A 478 19.31 -8.90 -6.42
N GLU A 479 18.33 -9.74 -6.08
CA GLU A 479 17.01 -9.80 -6.70
C GLU A 479 15.95 -9.24 -5.75
N LEU A 480 15.02 -8.40 -6.23
CA LEU A 480 13.83 -7.99 -5.48
C LEU A 480 12.57 -8.61 -6.06
N ALA A 481 11.62 -8.98 -5.19
CA ALA A 481 10.29 -9.42 -5.61
C ALA A 481 9.59 -8.39 -6.49
N ARG A 482 8.82 -8.86 -7.49
CA ARG A 482 8.09 -8.00 -8.46
C ARG A 482 6.96 -7.20 -7.82
N GLU A 483 6.33 -7.76 -6.79
CA GLU A 483 5.11 -7.23 -6.20
C GLU A 483 5.38 -6.35 -4.96
N ASN A 484 4.59 -5.28 -4.79
CA ASN A 484 4.79 -4.32 -3.70
C ASN A 484 4.25 -4.81 -2.34
N ASN A 485 3.30 -5.74 -2.37
CA ASN A 485 2.62 -6.31 -1.19
C ASN A 485 1.94 -7.64 -1.55
N SER A 486 1.43 -8.36 -0.55
CA SER A 486 0.81 -9.68 -0.71
C SER A 486 -0.48 -9.65 -1.53
N LYS A 487 -1.23 -8.54 -1.54
CA LYS A 487 -2.46 -8.40 -2.33
C LYS A 487 -2.16 -8.30 -3.82
N ASP A 488 -1.15 -7.51 -4.18
CA ASP A 488 -0.67 -7.41 -5.56
C ASP A 488 -0.14 -8.77 -6.05
N LYS A 489 0.60 -9.47 -5.18
CA LYS A 489 1.03 -10.86 -5.44
C LYS A 489 -0.14 -11.82 -5.65
N GLN A 490 -1.17 -11.75 -4.81
CA GLN A 490 -2.37 -12.58 -4.97
C GLN A 490 -3.12 -12.23 -6.26
N LYS A 491 -3.24 -10.95 -6.61
CA LYS A 491 -3.87 -10.51 -7.86
C LYS A 491 -3.12 -11.06 -9.07
N PHE A 492 -1.79 -10.94 -9.09
CA PHE A 492 -0.94 -11.50 -10.14
C PHE A 492 -1.12 -13.03 -10.25
N ILE A 493 -1.13 -13.74 -9.12
CA ILE A 493 -1.37 -15.20 -9.09
C ILE A 493 -2.76 -15.54 -9.64
N ASN A 494 -3.81 -14.81 -9.24
CA ASN A 494 -5.17 -15.04 -9.71
C ASN A 494 -5.30 -14.79 -11.22
N GLU A 495 -4.69 -13.72 -11.74
CA GLU A 495 -4.66 -13.43 -13.18
C GLU A 495 -3.91 -14.52 -13.96
N MET A 496 -2.79 -15.00 -13.41
CA MET A 496 -2.03 -16.10 -14.00
C MET A 496 -2.83 -17.42 -13.98
N GLN A 497 -3.51 -17.74 -12.88
CA GLN A 497 -4.38 -18.91 -12.76
C GLN A 497 -5.56 -18.83 -13.73
N LYS A 498 -6.24 -17.68 -13.82
CA LYS A 498 -7.32 -17.45 -14.77
C LYS A 498 -6.85 -17.64 -16.22
N LYS A 499 -5.67 -17.12 -16.57
CA LYS A 499 -5.06 -17.35 -17.89
C LYS A 499 -4.79 -18.83 -18.14
N ASN A 500 -4.22 -19.54 -17.16
CA ASN A 500 -3.97 -20.98 -17.26
C ASN A 500 -5.25 -21.80 -17.40
N GLU A 501 -6.33 -21.44 -16.68
CA GLU A 501 -7.64 -22.06 -16.80
C GLU A 501 -8.25 -21.85 -18.18
N ASN A 502 -8.22 -20.63 -18.71
CA ASN A 502 -8.68 -20.34 -20.06
C ASN A 502 -7.87 -21.12 -21.10
N THR A 503 -6.54 -21.20 -20.95
CA THR A 503 -5.71 -22.04 -21.80
C THR A 503 -6.12 -23.51 -21.71
N ARG A 504 -6.34 -24.07 -20.51
CA ARG A 504 -6.80 -25.46 -20.36
C ARG A 504 -8.15 -25.72 -21.02
N LYS A 505 -9.11 -24.78 -20.87
CA LYS A 505 -10.41 -24.85 -21.56
C LYS A 505 -10.22 -24.90 -23.08
N ARG A 506 -9.44 -23.96 -23.63
CA ARG A 506 -9.10 -23.91 -25.05
C ARG A 506 -8.46 -25.20 -25.55
N ILE A 507 -7.51 -25.77 -24.79
CA ILE A 507 -6.87 -27.04 -25.13
C ILE A 507 -7.88 -28.19 -25.12
N ASN A 508 -8.76 -28.26 -24.13
CA ASN A 508 -9.81 -29.28 -24.07
C ASN A 508 -10.83 -29.15 -25.21
N GLU A 509 -11.17 -27.92 -25.62
CA GLU A 509 -12.01 -27.65 -26.79
C GLU A 509 -11.35 -28.17 -28.08
N ILE A 510 -10.05 -27.91 -28.26
CA ILE A 510 -9.28 -28.42 -29.41
C ILE A 510 -9.26 -29.95 -29.41
N ILE A 511 -9.03 -30.57 -28.25
CA ILE A 511 -9.05 -32.04 -28.13
C ILE A 511 -10.44 -32.60 -28.46
N GLY A 512 -11.51 -31.96 -27.96
CA GLY A 512 -12.88 -32.38 -28.24
C GLY A 512 -13.25 -32.24 -29.72
N LYS A 513 -12.77 -31.19 -30.39
CA LYS A 513 -13.07 -30.91 -31.80
C LYS A 513 -12.23 -31.74 -32.79
N TYR A 514 -10.92 -31.90 -32.53
CA TYR A 514 -9.98 -32.53 -33.47
C TYR A 514 -9.57 -33.95 -33.06
N GLY A 515 -9.97 -34.44 -31.87
CA GLY A 515 -9.56 -35.75 -31.35
C GLY A 515 -8.08 -35.90 -31.02
N ASN A 516 -7.26 -34.86 -31.20
CA ASN A 516 -5.80 -34.95 -31.14
C ASN A 516 -5.24 -34.56 -29.76
N GLN A 517 -4.72 -35.55 -29.02
CA GLN A 517 -4.12 -35.35 -27.69
C GLN A 517 -2.79 -34.57 -27.71
N ASN A 518 -2.14 -34.42 -28.88
CA ASN A 518 -0.90 -33.63 -29.02
C ASN A 518 -1.10 -32.18 -28.58
N ALA A 519 -2.32 -31.65 -28.60
CA ALA A 519 -2.65 -30.33 -28.09
C ALA A 519 -2.13 -30.08 -26.66
N LYS A 520 -2.11 -31.11 -25.78
CA LYS A 520 -1.57 -30.99 -24.41
C LYS A 520 -0.07 -30.73 -24.36
N ARG A 521 0.69 -31.12 -25.38
CA ARG A 521 2.14 -30.93 -25.50
C ARG A 521 2.49 -29.64 -26.24
N LEU A 522 1.56 -29.11 -27.04
CA LEU A 522 1.76 -27.95 -27.92
C LEU A 522 1.16 -26.64 -27.36
N VAL A 523 0.94 -26.56 -26.05
CA VAL A 523 0.22 -25.43 -25.40
C VAL A 523 0.83 -24.07 -25.75
N GLU A 524 2.17 -23.94 -25.75
CA GLU A 524 2.82 -22.66 -26.09
C GLU A 524 2.61 -22.29 -27.57
N LYS A 525 2.75 -23.27 -28.48
CA LYS A 525 2.52 -23.05 -29.93
C LYS A 525 1.06 -22.68 -30.21
N ILE A 526 0.09 -23.35 -29.58
CA ILE A 526 -1.34 -23.06 -29.75
C ILE A 526 -1.69 -21.66 -29.24
N ARG A 527 -1.12 -21.24 -28.10
CA ARG A 527 -1.34 -19.89 -27.60
C ARG A 527 -0.81 -18.81 -28.55
N LEU A 528 0.38 -19.02 -29.11
CA LEU A 528 0.96 -18.12 -30.11
C LEU A 528 0.16 -18.14 -31.41
N HIS A 529 -0.34 -19.30 -31.83
CA HIS A 529 -1.23 -19.45 -32.98
C HIS A 529 -2.51 -18.62 -32.80
N ASP A 530 -3.23 -18.77 -31.69
CA ASP A 530 -4.43 -18.01 -31.39
C ASP A 530 -4.14 -16.48 -31.32
N GLU A 531 -3.00 -16.08 -30.73
CA GLU A 531 -2.57 -14.67 -30.64
C GLU A 531 -2.29 -14.03 -32.00
N GLN A 532 -1.79 -14.84 -32.94
CA GLN A 532 -1.35 -14.43 -34.28
C GLN A 532 -2.42 -14.66 -35.36
N GLU A 533 -3.67 -14.91 -34.97
CA GLU A 533 -4.78 -15.25 -35.88
C GLU A 533 -4.44 -16.42 -36.82
N GLY A 534 -3.66 -17.38 -36.32
CA GLY A 534 -3.22 -18.54 -37.08
C GLY A 534 -2.35 -18.21 -38.28
N LYS A 535 -1.56 -17.12 -38.24
CA LYS A 535 -0.62 -16.75 -39.31
C LYS A 535 0.82 -16.80 -38.83
N CYS A 536 1.71 -17.16 -39.76
CA CYS A 536 3.15 -16.99 -39.61
C CYS A 536 3.47 -15.50 -39.73
N LEU A 537 4.00 -14.87 -38.68
CA LEU A 537 4.24 -13.42 -38.74
C LEU A 537 5.31 -13.00 -39.76
N TYR A 538 6.21 -13.90 -40.16
CA TYR A 538 7.31 -13.58 -41.09
C TYR A 538 6.96 -13.78 -42.56
N SER A 539 6.04 -14.69 -42.88
CA SER A 539 5.54 -14.87 -44.26
C SER A 539 4.11 -14.37 -44.47
N LEU A 540 3.37 -14.08 -43.40
CA LEU A 540 1.92 -13.82 -43.35
C LEU A 540 1.05 -14.95 -43.92
N GLU A 541 1.64 -16.10 -44.21
CA GLU A 541 0.93 -17.30 -44.66
C GLU A 541 0.17 -17.95 -43.49
N SER A 542 -0.94 -18.61 -43.83
CA SER A 542 -1.76 -19.33 -42.85
C SER A 542 -0.98 -20.51 -42.23
N ILE A 543 -1.19 -20.72 -40.93
CA ILE A 543 -0.80 -21.87 -40.13
C ILE A 543 -2.09 -22.60 -39.78
N PRO A 544 -2.54 -23.61 -40.55
CA PRO A 544 -3.73 -24.37 -40.20
C PRO A 544 -3.53 -25.06 -38.85
N LEU A 545 -4.51 -24.94 -37.95
CA LEU A 545 -4.42 -25.51 -36.61
C LEU A 545 -4.28 -27.05 -36.66
N GLU A 546 -4.94 -27.70 -37.62
CA GLU A 546 -4.83 -29.14 -37.83
C GLU A 546 -3.42 -29.57 -38.25
N ASP A 547 -2.80 -28.83 -39.18
CA ASP A 547 -1.42 -29.07 -39.58
C ASP A 547 -0.45 -28.82 -38.42
N LEU A 548 -0.67 -27.79 -37.59
CA LEU A 548 0.12 -27.56 -36.39
C LEU A 548 0.04 -28.73 -35.38
N LEU A 549 -1.13 -29.39 -35.27
CA LEU A 549 -1.34 -30.51 -34.35
C LEU A 549 -0.72 -31.83 -34.85
N ASN A 550 -0.78 -32.05 -36.17
CA ASN A 550 -0.29 -33.28 -36.81
C ASN A 550 1.21 -33.20 -37.13
N ASN A 551 1.65 -32.04 -37.63
CA ASN A 551 3.01 -31.78 -38.11
C ASN A 551 3.64 -30.59 -37.36
N PRO A 552 3.77 -30.64 -36.01
CA PRO A 552 4.26 -29.52 -35.23
C PRO A 552 5.70 -29.10 -35.56
N ASN A 553 6.47 -29.94 -36.24
CA ASN A 553 7.86 -29.67 -36.62
C ASN A 553 7.99 -28.69 -37.80
N HIS A 554 6.92 -28.49 -38.60
CA HIS A 554 6.91 -27.47 -39.66
C HIS A 554 6.92 -26.04 -39.10
N TYR A 555 6.63 -25.89 -37.80
CA TYR A 555 6.47 -24.60 -37.14
C TYR A 555 7.38 -24.51 -35.92
N GLU A 556 8.10 -23.41 -35.81
CA GLU A 556 9.05 -23.16 -34.71
C GLU A 556 8.63 -21.92 -33.92
N VAL A 557 9.01 -21.92 -32.64
CA VAL A 557 8.84 -20.75 -31.78
C VAL A 557 10.14 -19.95 -31.85
N ASP A 558 10.12 -18.86 -32.60
CA ASP A 558 11.26 -17.96 -32.75
C ASP A 558 11.28 -16.90 -31.64
N HIS A 559 12.49 -16.44 -31.30
CA HIS A 559 12.71 -15.27 -30.47
C HIS A 559 12.82 -14.01 -31.33
N ILE A 560 11.87 -13.09 -31.17
CA ILE A 560 11.76 -11.89 -32.02
C ILE A 560 13.08 -11.11 -32.04
N ILE A 561 13.58 -10.76 -30.86
CA ILE A 561 14.93 -10.24 -30.68
C ILE A 561 15.81 -11.39 -30.15
N PRO A 562 16.93 -11.73 -30.81
CA PRO A 562 17.83 -12.79 -30.37
C PRO A 562 18.17 -12.70 -28.89
N ARG A 563 18.16 -13.83 -28.17
CA ARG A 563 18.38 -13.84 -26.70
C ARG A 563 19.80 -13.48 -26.32
N SER A 564 20.78 -13.71 -27.20
CA SER A 564 22.16 -13.25 -27.06
C SER A 564 22.28 -11.73 -26.86
N VAL A 565 21.30 -10.96 -27.33
CA VAL A 565 21.19 -9.52 -27.11
C VAL A 565 20.11 -9.18 -26.08
N SER A 566 18.92 -9.76 -26.23
CA SER A 566 17.74 -9.33 -25.46
C SER A 566 17.72 -9.84 -24.02
N PHE A 567 18.36 -10.98 -23.74
CA PHE A 567 18.22 -11.74 -22.49
C PHE A 567 16.75 -12.03 -22.09
N ASP A 568 15.82 -11.97 -23.05
CA ASP A 568 14.38 -12.08 -22.79
C ASP A 568 13.83 -13.40 -23.33
N ASN A 569 13.58 -14.35 -22.42
CA ASN A 569 12.88 -15.60 -22.73
C ASN A 569 11.38 -15.56 -22.35
N SER A 570 10.83 -14.37 -22.13
CA SER A 570 9.40 -14.20 -21.84
C SER A 570 8.56 -14.45 -23.09
N TYR A 571 7.28 -14.74 -22.85
CA TYR A 571 6.28 -14.94 -23.91
C TYR A 571 6.13 -13.70 -24.84
N HIS A 572 6.54 -12.51 -24.38
CA HIS A 572 6.52 -11.30 -25.20
C HIS A 572 7.58 -11.29 -26.30
N ASN A 573 8.67 -12.05 -26.13
CA ASN A 573 9.73 -12.18 -27.13
C ASN A 573 9.56 -13.40 -28.03
N LYS A 574 8.40 -14.07 -28.01
CA LYS A 574 8.18 -15.31 -28.75
C LYS A 574 7.09 -15.17 -29.81
N VAL A 575 7.31 -15.79 -30.97
CA VAL A 575 6.35 -15.88 -32.08
C VAL A 575 6.36 -17.26 -32.70
N LEU A 576 5.21 -17.72 -33.20
CA LEU A 576 5.11 -18.96 -33.97
C LEU A 576 5.28 -18.66 -35.45
N VAL A 577 6.27 -19.28 -36.08
CA VAL A 577 6.59 -19.07 -37.50
C VAL A 577 6.85 -20.40 -38.20
N LYS A 578 6.87 -20.40 -39.53
CA LYS A 578 7.33 -21.57 -40.29
C LYS A 578 8.82 -21.79 -40.03
N GLN A 579 9.25 -23.04 -39.91
CA GLN A 579 10.65 -23.41 -39.72
C GLN A 579 11.56 -22.76 -40.77
N SER A 580 11.15 -22.77 -42.04
CA SER A 580 11.91 -22.15 -43.14
C SER A 580 12.16 -20.65 -42.95
N GLU A 581 11.22 -19.92 -42.35
CA GLU A 581 11.36 -18.49 -42.09
C GLU A 581 12.25 -18.23 -40.87
N ASN A 582 12.14 -19.06 -39.83
CA ASN A 582 13.03 -18.99 -38.67
C ASN A 582 14.50 -19.20 -39.08
N SER A 583 14.78 -20.25 -39.86
CA SER A 583 16.13 -20.56 -40.34
C SER A 583 16.74 -19.42 -41.16
N LYS A 584 15.94 -18.73 -41.99
CA LYS A 584 16.41 -17.57 -42.78
C LYS A 584 16.66 -16.33 -41.93
N LYS A 585 15.78 -16.04 -40.97
CA LYS A 585 15.91 -14.91 -40.03
C LYS A 585 17.19 -15.06 -39.21
N SER A 586 17.44 -16.25 -38.66
CA SER A 586 18.60 -16.51 -37.82
C SER A 586 18.70 -15.47 -36.69
N ASN A 587 19.89 -14.93 -36.42
CA ASN A 587 20.18 -13.97 -35.35
C ASN A 587 19.85 -12.50 -35.71
N LEU A 588 18.90 -12.27 -36.61
CA LEU A 588 18.47 -10.91 -36.99
C LEU A 588 17.18 -10.52 -36.27
N THR A 589 16.94 -9.21 -36.10
CA THR A 589 15.58 -8.70 -35.79
C THR A 589 14.65 -8.86 -37.00
N PRO A 590 13.31 -8.77 -36.84
CA PRO A 590 12.42 -8.76 -37.99
C PRO A 590 12.78 -7.65 -38.98
N TYR A 591 13.07 -6.43 -38.50
CA TYR A 591 13.47 -5.32 -39.36
C TYR A 591 14.71 -5.65 -40.19
N GLN A 592 15.77 -6.17 -39.57
CA GLN A 592 16.99 -6.57 -40.27
C GLN A 592 16.74 -7.74 -41.25
N TYR A 593 15.94 -8.73 -40.85
CA TYR A 593 15.55 -9.86 -41.71
C TYR A 593 14.82 -9.39 -42.98
N PHE A 594 13.80 -8.54 -42.83
CA PHE A 594 13.02 -8.03 -43.95
C PHE A 594 13.84 -7.15 -44.90
N ASN A 595 14.90 -6.50 -44.40
CA ASN A 595 15.81 -5.68 -45.20
C ASN A 595 17.05 -6.44 -45.72
N SER A 596 17.21 -7.73 -45.38
CA SER A 596 18.37 -8.54 -45.78
C SER A 596 18.30 -9.11 -47.21
N GLY A 597 17.17 -8.94 -47.91
CA GLY A 597 16.89 -9.58 -49.20
C GLY A 597 16.52 -11.07 -49.11
N LYS A 598 16.54 -11.68 -47.92
CA LYS A 598 16.18 -13.09 -47.71
C LYS A 598 14.66 -13.34 -47.56
N SER A 599 13.90 -12.29 -47.28
CA SER A 599 12.44 -12.35 -47.09
C SER A 599 11.68 -12.18 -48.41
N LYS A 600 10.55 -12.89 -48.55
CA LYS A 600 9.60 -12.69 -49.66
C LYS A 600 8.63 -11.52 -49.43
N LEU A 601 8.49 -11.07 -48.18
CA LEU A 601 7.57 -10.01 -47.76
C LEU A 601 8.34 -8.72 -47.45
N SER A 602 7.75 -7.55 -47.69
CA SER A 602 8.36 -6.26 -47.31
C SER A 602 8.13 -5.93 -45.82
N TYR A 603 9.06 -5.19 -45.22
CA TYR A 603 8.92 -4.71 -43.83
C TYR A 603 7.67 -3.84 -43.63
N ASN A 604 7.29 -3.02 -44.63
CA ASN A 604 6.11 -2.17 -44.54
C ASN A 604 4.81 -2.99 -44.43
N GLN A 605 4.68 -4.07 -45.21
CA GLN A 605 3.54 -4.98 -45.11
C GLN A 605 3.48 -5.66 -43.74
N PHE A 606 4.62 -6.14 -43.25
CA PHE A 606 4.74 -6.68 -41.90
C PHE A 606 4.35 -5.65 -40.82
N LYS A 607 4.90 -4.44 -40.88
CA LYS A 607 4.63 -3.35 -39.93
C LYS A 607 3.15 -3.00 -39.87
N GLN A 608 2.48 -2.88 -41.02
CA GLN A 608 1.04 -2.63 -41.09
C GLN A 608 0.23 -3.76 -40.45
N HIS A 609 0.61 -5.02 -40.70
CA HIS A 609 -0.04 -6.17 -40.07
C HIS A 609 0.10 -6.13 -38.54
N ILE A 610 1.31 -5.88 -38.02
CA ILE A 610 1.56 -5.78 -36.57
C ILE A 610 0.80 -4.61 -35.95
N LEU A 611 0.76 -3.44 -36.59
CA LEU A 611 0.00 -2.29 -36.10
C LEU A 611 -1.49 -2.61 -35.99
N ASN A 612 -2.07 -3.26 -37.00
CA ASN A 612 -3.46 -3.69 -36.97
C ASN A 612 -3.73 -4.74 -35.89
N LEU A 613 -2.85 -5.73 -35.76
CA LEU A 613 -2.96 -6.77 -34.75
C LEU A 613 -2.84 -6.20 -33.31
N SER A 614 -2.12 -5.09 -33.15
CA SER A 614 -1.95 -4.40 -31.87
C SER A 614 -3.08 -3.44 -31.46
N LYS A 615 -4.09 -3.21 -32.32
CA LYS A 615 -5.25 -2.36 -32.01
C LYS A 615 -6.15 -2.97 -30.93
N SER A 616 -6.19 -4.30 -30.84
CA SER A 616 -6.87 -5.02 -29.76
C SER A 616 -5.84 -5.48 -28.72
N GLN A 617 -6.08 -5.11 -27.47
CA GLN A 617 -5.18 -5.41 -26.35
C GLN A 617 -5.12 -6.90 -25.98
N ASP A 618 -6.10 -7.69 -26.45
CA ASP A 618 -6.18 -9.14 -26.24
C ASP A 618 -5.32 -9.95 -27.21
N ARG A 619 -4.82 -9.32 -28.29
CA ARG A 619 -4.02 -9.98 -29.32
C ARG A 619 -2.54 -9.78 -29.02
N ILE A 620 -1.92 -8.71 -29.51
CA ILE A 620 -0.50 -8.45 -29.27
C ILE A 620 -0.30 -7.46 -28.12
N SER A 621 0.51 -7.86 -27.13
CA SER A 621 0.93 -6.96 -26.05
C SER A 621 1.80 -5.80 -26.56
N LYS A 622 1.74 -4.64 -25.89
CA LYS A 622 2.58 -3.48 -26.19
C LYS A 622 4.08 -3.84 -26.31
N LYS A 623 4.60 -4.63 -25.37
CA LYS A 623 6.00 -5.06 -25.36
C LYS A 623 6.36 -5.91 -26.59
N LYS A 624 5.50 -6.86 -26.97
CA LYS A 624 5.71 -7.69 -28.17
C LYS A 624 5.68 -6.85 -29.45
N LYS A 625 4.79 -5.85 -29.54
CA LYS A 625 4.77 -4.89 -30.64
C LYS A 625 6.10 -4.13 -30.77
N GLU A 626 6.61 -3.61 -29.65
CA GLU A 626 7.90 -2.90 -29.63
C GLU A 626 9.05 -3.80 -30.10
N TYR A 627 9.03 -5.10 -29.78
CA TYR A 627 10.07 -6.04 -30.25
C TYR A 627 9.93 -6.35 -31.74
N LEU A 628 8.71 -6.55 -32.21
CA LEU A 628 8.45 -6.81 -33.63
C LEU A 628 8.86 -5.62 -34.50
N LEU A 629 8.74 -4.40 -33.98
CA LEU A 629 9.02 -3.15 -34.70
C LEU A 629 10.32 -2.46 -34.23
N GLU A 630 11.27 -3.21 -33.68
CA GLU A 630 12.59 -2.66 -33.30
C GLU A 630 13.43 -2.44 -34.57
N GLU A 631 13.62 -1.17 -34.92
CA GLU A 631 14.31 -0.73 -36.14
C GLU A 631 15.79 -0.39 -35.89
N ARG A 632 16.22 -0.36 -34.62
CA ARG A 632 17.61 -0.05 -34.27
C ARG A 632 18.53 -1.25 -34.51
N ASP A 633 19.79 -0.97 -34.77
CA ASP A 633 20.81 -2.00 -35.01
C ASP A 633 21.25 -2.67 -33.70
N ILE A 634 20.89 -3.94 -33.54
CA ILE A 634 21.19 -4.75 -32.34
C ILE A 634 22.68 -5.10 -32.18
N ASN A 635 23.51 -4.85 -33.19
CA ASN A 635 24.96 -5.02 -33.09
C ASN A 635 25.62 -3.82 -32.38
N LYS A 636 24.93 -2.68 -32.28
CA LYS A 636 25.45 -1.51 -31.56
C LYS A 636 25.41 -1.76 -30.06
N PHE A 637 26.56 -1.58 -29.41
CA PHE A 637 26.70 -1.73 -27.96
C PHE A 637 25.67 -0.91 -27.16
N GLU A 638 25.35 0.31 -27.59
CA GLU A 638 24.35 1.16 -26.93
C GLU A 638 22.96 0.50 -26.88
N VAL A 639 22.54 -0.12 -27.98
CA VAL A 639 21.26 -0.84 -28.07
C VAL A 639 21.30 -2.08 -27.17
N GLN A 640 22.38 -2.87 -27.23
CA GLN A 640 22.56 -4.05 -26.40
C GLN A 640 22.53 -3.70 -24.90
N LYS A 641 23.20 -2.61 -24.51
CA LYS A 641 23.21 -2.07 -23.16
C LYS A 641 21.80 -1.72 -22.67
N GLU A 642 20.96 -1.14 -23.52
CA GLU A 642 19.55 -0.89 -23.18
C GLU A 642 18.75 -2.18 -22.95
N PHE A 643 18.95 -3.20 -23.79
CA PHE A 643 18.30 -4.51 -23.60
C PHE A 643 18.74 -5.18 -22.29
N ILE A 644 20.04 -5.15 -21.98
CA ILE A 644 20.60 -5.64 -20.72
C ILE A 644 19.97 -4.89 -19.53
N ASN A 645 19.97 -3.56 -19.55
CA ASN A 645 19.39 -2.74 -18.49
C ASN A 645 17.89 -2.98 -18.29
N ARG A 646 17.16 -3.30 -19.36
CA ARG A 646 15.71 -3.54 -19.30
C ARG A 646 15.36 -4.95 -18.84
N ASN A 647 16.06 -5.97 -19.33
CA ASN A 647 15.64 -7.36 -19.20
C ASN A 647 16.49 -8.18 -18.21
N LEU A 648 17.76 -7.81 -18.02
CA LEU A 648 18.69 -8.52 -17.15
C LEU A 648 18.90 -7.81 -15.81
N VAL A 649 19.00 -6.49 -15.81
CA VAL A 649 19.15 -5.66 -14.60
C VAL A 649 17.77 -5.33 -14.01
N ASP A 650 17.65 -5.31 -12.68
CA ASP A 650 16.47 -4.73 -12.05
C ASP A 650 16.66 -3.22 -11.83
N THR A 651 16.06 -2.43 -12.71
CA THR A 651 16.13 -0.96 -12.76
C THR A 651 15.01 -0.27 -11.99
N ARG A 652 14.19 -1.01 -11.23
CA ARG A 652 13.12 -0.43 -10.42
C ARG A 652 13.69 0.52 -9.37
N TYR A 653 12.94 1.59 -9.11
CA TYR A 653 13.32 2.64 -8.17
C TYR A 653 13.85 2.10 -6.84
N ALA A 654 13.09 1.25 -6.14
CA ALA A 654 13.50 0.71 -4.85
C ALA A 654 14.83 -0.07 -4.91
N THR A 655 15.00 -0.90 -5.96
CA THR A 655 16.22 -1.68 -6.20
C THR A 655 17.42 -0.76 -6.45
N ARG A 656 17.24 0.28 -7.26
CA ARG A 656 18.25 1.28 -7.55
C ARG A 656 18.68 2.04 -6.30
N GLU A 657 17.73 2.50 -5.49
CA GLU A 657 18.05 3.24 -4.26
C GLU A 657 18.84 2.39 -3.26
N LEU A 658 18.44 1.12 -3.03
CA LEU A 658 19.20 0.21 -2.16
C LEU A 658 20.62 -0.03 -2.70
N THR A 659 20.74 -0.27 -4.00
CA THR A 659 22.03 -0.56 -4.64
C THR A 659 22.95 0.65 -4.57
N ASN A 660 22.45 1.84 -4.88
CA ASN A 660 23.19 3.09 -4.77
C ASN A 660 23.62 3.36 -3.32
N TYR A 661 22.75 3.07 -2.36
CA TYR A 661 23.07 3.21 -0.94
C TYR A 661 24.21 2.29 -0.50
N LEU A 662 24.18 1.02 -0.89
CA LEU A 662 25.24 0.06 -0.60
C LEU A 662 26.56 0.47 -1.29
N LYS A 663 26.52 0.85 -2.57
CA LYS A 663 27.69 1.35 -3.31
C LYS A 663 28.30 2.58 -2.63
N ALA A 664 27.47 3.52 -2.20
CA ALA A 664 27.91 4.72 -1.49
C ALA A 664 28.57 4.38 -0.15
N TYR A 665 28.02 3.44 0.62
CA TYR A 665 28.60 3.00 1.88
C TYR A 665 29.98 2.35 1.68
N PHE A 666 30.08 1.37 0.77
CA PHE A 666 31.35 0.68 0.54
C PHE A 666 32.42 1.61 -0.01
N SER A 667 32.07 2.47 -0.98
CA SER A 667 32.98 3.47 -1.53
C SER A 667 33.45 4.48 -0.49
N ALA A 668 32.58 4.95 0.41
CA ALA A 668 32.96 5.89 1.46
C ALA A 668 33.92 5.27 2.50
N ASN A 669 33.89 3.95 2.66
CA ASN A 669 34.72 3.23 3.64
C ASN A 669 35.91 2.50 2.98
N ASN A 670 36.29 2.86 1.75
CA ASN A 670 37.37 2.24 0.97
C ASN A 670 37.26 0.70 0.88
N MET A 671 36.03 0.18 0.85
CA MET A 671 35.75 -1.24 0.67
C MET A 671 35.48 -1.51 -0.81
N ASN A 672 36.27 -2.37 -1.44
CA ASN A 672 36.10 -2.74 -2.84
C ASN A 672 35.04 -3.83 -3.01
N VAL A 673 33.76 -3.47 -2.88
CA VAL A 673 32.62 -4.39 -3.02
C VAL A 673 31.83 -4.08 -4.28
N LYS A 674 31.64 -5.10 -5.13
CA LYS A 674 30.83 -4.98 -6.35
C LYS A 674 29.36 -5.29 -6.05
N VAL A 675 28.51 -4.27 -6.06
CA VAL A 675 27.06 -4.44 -5.83
C VAL A 675 26.30 -4.44 -7.15
N LYS A 676 25.56 -5.51 -7.44
CA LYS A 676 24.84 -5.75 -8.70
C LYS A 676 23.38 -6.13 -8.45
N THR A 677 22.55 -6.01 -9.48
CA THR A 677 21.14 -6.42 -9.42
C THR A 677 20.80 -7.32 -10.58
N ILE A 678 19.83 -8.22 -10.37
CA ILE A 678 19.38 -9.18 -11.38
C ILE A 678 17.86 -9.20 -11.44
N ASN A 679 17.32 -9.31 -12.65
CA ASN A 679 15.88 -9.35 -12.87
C ASN A 679 15.33 -10.76 -12.62
N GLY A 680 14.23 -10.86 -11.88
CA GLY A 680 13.59 -12.13 -11.56
C GLY A 680 13.13 -12.96 -12.78
N SER A 681 12.94 -12.37 -13.97
CA SER A 681 12.66 -13.20 -15.17
C SER A 681 13.86 -14.02 -15.60
N PHE A 682 15.06 -13.49 -15.37
CA PHE A 682 16.28 -14.16 -15.75
C PHE A 682 16.63 -15.26 -14.75
N THR A 683 16.42 -15.05 -13.45
CA THR A 683 16.56 -16.12 -12.45
C THR A 683 15.51 -17.21 -12.63
N ASP A 684 14.26 -16.86 -12.98
CA ASP A 684 13.23 -17.81 -13.43
C ASP A 684 13.67 -18.62 -14.67
N TYR A 685 14.45 -18.01 -15.58
CA TYR A 685 15.03 -18.70 -16.74
C TYR A 685 16.12 -19.68 -16.31
N LEU A 686 17.08 -19.25 -15.48
CA LEU A 686 18.13 -20.12 -14.94
C LEU A 686 17.56 -21.33 -14.20
N ARG A 687 16.51 -21.13 -13.38
CA ARG A 687 15.77 -22.22 -12.73
C ARG A 687 15.29 -23.29 -13.71
N LYS A 688 14.82 -22.89 -14.89
CA LYS A 688 14.35 -23.83 -15.94
C LYS A 688 15.52 -24.54 -16.62
N VAL A 689 16.56 -23.80 -17.01
CA VAL A 689 17.77 -24.38 -17.64
C VAL A 689 18.42 -25.41 -16.71
N TRP A 690 18.50 -25.10 -15.43
CA TRP A 690 19.09 -25.97 -14.40
C TRP A 690 18.14 -27.05 -13.88
N LYS A 691 16.93 -27.17 -14.45
CA LYS A 691 15.94 -28.19 -14.12
C LYS A 691 15.58 -28.21 -12.61
N PHE A 692 15.41 -27.04 -12.00
CA PHE A 692 14.83 -26.95 -10.66
C PHE A 692 13.31 -27.19 -10.74
N LYS A 693 12.78 -28.05 -9.87
CA LYS A 693 11.33 -28.25 -9.77
C LYS A 693 10.70 -26.97 -9.20
N LYS A 694 9.76 -26.38 -9.93
CA LYS A 694 9.03 -25.17 -9.51
C LYS A 694 7.94 -25.54 -8.49
N GLU A 695 8.34 -26.04 -7.33
CA GLU A 695 7.40 -26.49 -6.29
C GLU A 695 7.39 -25.51 -5.13
N ARG A 696 6.62 -24.42 -5.29
CA ARG A 696 6.44 -23.34 -4.30
C ARG A 696 5.84 -23.80 -2.95
N ASN A 697 5.48 -25.08 -2.83
CA ASN A 697 4.87 -25.65 -1.63
C ASN A 697 5.91 -26.28 -0.68
N HIS A 698 7.20 -26.37 -1.05
CA HIS A 698 8.27 -27.02 -0.27
C HIS A 698 8.93 -26.11 0.79
N GLY A 699 8.11 -25.39 1.57
CA GLY A 699 8.57 -24.61 2.72
C GLY A 699 9.42 -23.39 2.37
N TYR A 700 10.14 -22.86 3.35
CA TYR A 700 10.84 -21.57 3.24
C TYR A 700 12.18 -21.66 2.50
N LYS A 701 12.76 -22.85 2.35
CA LYS A 701 14.11 -23.04 1.76
C LYS A 701 14.25 -22.49 0.35
N HIS A 702 13.17 -22.41 -0.42
CA HIS A 702 13.20 -21.94 -1.80
C HIS A 702 13.78 -20.52 -1.93
N HIS A 703 13.64 -19.66 -0.91
CA HIS A 703 14.26 -18.33 -0.88
C HIS A 703 15.80 -18.39 -0.76
N ALA A 704 16.31 -19.36 0.00
CA ALA A 704 17.75 -19.59 0.10
C ALA A 704 18.29 -20.26 -1.18
N GLU A 705 17.53 -21.20 -1.76
CA GLU A 705 17.83 -21.78 -3.07
C GLU A 705 17.86 -20.68 -4.16
N ASP A 706 16.90 -19.74 -4.17
CA ASP A 706 16.92 -18.56 -5.03
C ASP A 706 18.19 -17.74 -4.84
N ALA A 707 18.54 -17.43 -3.59
CA ALA A 707 19.75 -16.68 -3.28
C ALA A 707 21.03 -17.39 -3.75
N LEU A 708 21.11 -18.72 -3.67
CA LEU A 708 22.21 -19.51 -4.24
C LEU A 708 22.22 -19.48 -5.76
N ILE A 709 21.06 -19.51 -6.42
CA ILE A 709 20.94 -19.37 -7.87
C ILE A 709 21.43 -17.99 -8.32
N ILE A 710 21.04 -16.93 -7.59
CA ILE A 710 21.47 -15.56 -7.83
C ILE A 710 22.99 -15.43 -7.67
N ALA A 711 23.58 -15.99 -6.60
CA ALA A 711 25.03 -16.00 -6.41
C ALA A 711 25.76 -16.74 -7.54
N ASN A 712 25.23 -17.88 -8.00
CA ASN A 712 25.80 -18.63 -9.12
C ASN A 712 25.64 -17.92 -10.47
N ALA A 713 24.60 -17.08 -10.63
CA ALA A 713 24.46 -16.23 -11.80
C ALA A 713 25.59 -15.19 -11.88
N ASP A 714 25.93 -14.52 -10.78
CA ASP A 714 27.08 -13.60 -10.71
C ASP A 714 28.39 -14.28 -11.09
N PHE A 715 28.59 -15.48 -10.56
CA PHE A 715 29.73 -16.33 -10.89
C PHE A 715 29.81 -16.63 -12.41
N LEU A 716 28.71 -17.02 -13.04
CA LEU A 716 28.64 -17.27 -14.49
C LEU A 716 29.06 -16.06 -15.33
N PHE A 717 28.60 -14.87 -14.94
CA PHE A 717 28.92 -13.63 -15.65
C PHE A 717 30.42 -13.30 -15.62
N LYS A 718 31.15 -13.76 -14.61
CA LYS A 718 32.59 -13.51 -14.45
C LYS A 718 33.48 -14.47 -15.23
N GLU A 719 33.20 -15.78 -15.11
CA GLU A 719 34.08 -16.82 -15.66
C GLU A 719 33.94 -16.96 -17.17
N ASN A 720 32.69 -16.89 -17.68
CA ASN A 720 32.45 -17.11 -19.08
C ASN A 720 32.98 -15.91 -19.88
N LYS A 721 34.03 -16.13 -20.69
CA LYS A 721 34.66 -15.07 -21.51
C LYS A 721 33.65 -14.32 -22.37
N LYS A 722 32.61 -15.01 -22.88
CA LYS A 722 31.53 -14.42 -23.68
C LYS A 722 30.57 -13.53 -22.87
N LEU A 723 30.54 -13.67 -21.53
CA LEU A 723 29.69 -12.88 -20.63
C LEU A 723 30.42 -11.72 -19.94
N LYS A 724 31.74 -11.58 -20.11
CA LYS A 724 32.52 -10.52 -19.45
C LYS A 724 32.02 -9.11 -19.78
N ALA A 725 31.68 -8.86 -21.04
CA ALA A 725 31.14 -7.57 -21.48
C ALA A 725 29.78 -7.27 -20.81
N VAL A 726 28.93 -8.29 -20.64
CA VAL A 726 27.65 -8.19 -19.93
C VAL A 726 27.88 -7.93 -18.44
N ASN A 727 28.85 -8.59 -17.81
CA ASN A 727 29.23 -8.37 -16.41
C ASN A 727 29.68 -6.93 -16.15
N SER A 728 30.43 -6.32 -17.07
CA SER A 728 30.85 -4.92 -16.96
C SER A 728 29.65 -3.97 -16.89
N VAL A 729 28.60 -4.22 -17.68
CA VAL A 729 27.34 -3.44 -17.65
C VAL A 729 26.60 -3.65 -16.32
N LEU A 730 26.59 -4.88 -15.78
CA LEU A 730 26.00 -5.17 -14.46
C LEU A 730 26.74 -4.46 -13.31
N GLU A 731 28.08 -4.36 -13.39
CA GLU A 731 28.92 -3.67 -12.40
C GLU A 731 28.74 -2.15 -12.45
N LYS A 732 28.83 -1.57 -13.65
CA LYS A 732 28.75 -0.12 -13.89
C LYS A 732 27.87 0.17 -15.13
N PRO A 733 26.57 0.44 -14.92
CA PRO A 733 25.65 0.80 -16.01
C PRO A 733 26.05 2.08 -16.76
N GLU A 734 26.95 2.89 -16.22
CA GLU A 734 27.37 4.18 -16.76
C GLU A 734 28.58 4.12 -17.72
N ILE A 735 29.21 2.94 -17.91
CA ILE A 735 30.38 2.80 -18.80
C ILE A 735 30.03 3.28 -20.23
N GLU A 736 30.84 4.19 -20.77
CA GLU A 736 30.77 4.67 -22.15
C GLU A 736 31.42 3.69 -23.14
N SER A 737 30.98 3.76 -24.39
CA SER A 737 31.05 2.75 -25.47
C SER A 737 32.43 2.21 -25.88
N LYS A 738 33.53 2.68 -25.30
CA LYS A 738 34.83 2.62 -25.98
C LYS A 738 35.59 1.28 -25.97
N GLN A 739 35.08 0.16 -25.44
CA GLN A 739 35.93 -1.04 -25.35
C GLN A 739 35.27 -2.44 -25.16
N LEU A 740 34.03 -2.69 -25.63
CA LEU A 740 33.42 -4.02 -25.45
C LEU A 740 32.52 -4.43 -26.65
N ASP A 741 33.01 -5.36 -27.48
CA ASP A 741 32.21 -6.02 -28.51
C ASP A 741 31.43 -7.21 -27.90
N ILE A 742 30.11 -7.08 -27.76
CA ILE A 742 29.23 -8.23 -27.48
C ILE A 742 28.81 -8.81 -28.83
N GLN A 743 29.42 -9.94 -29.21
CA GLN A 743 29.06 -10.64 -30.45
C GLN A 743 27.68 -11.29 -30.34
N VAL A 744 26.86 -11.11 -31.37
CA VAL A 744 25.54 -11.76 -31.48
C VAL A 744 25.76 -13.24 -31.80
N ASP A 745 25.56 -14.10 -30.80
CA ASP A 745 25.76 -15.54 -30.91
C ASP A 745 24.45 -16.29 -31.23
N SER A 746 24.57 -17.51 -31.74
CA SER A 746 23.42 -18.40 -32.05
C SER A 746 22.64 -18.81 -30.80
N GLU A 747 21.39 -19.25 -30.99
CA GLU A 747 20.52 -19.63 -29.87
C GLU A 747 20.95 -20.89 -29.12
N ASP A 748 21.63 -21.81 -29.83
CA ASP A 748 22.22 -23.00 -29.23
C ASP A 748 23.41 -22.61 -28.34
N ASN A 749 24.32 -21.78 -28.86
CA ASN A 749 25.47 -21.26 -28.11
C ASN A 749 25.02 -20.43 -26.89
N TYR A 750 23.96 -19.63 -27.02
CA TYR A 750 23.41 -18.85 -25.89
C TYR A 750 22.96 -19.75 -24.73
N SER A 751 22.32 -20.88 -25.03
CA SER A 751 21.81 -21.77 -23.99
C SER A 751 22.94 -22.52 -23.27
N GLU A 752 23.97 -22.92 -24.01
CA GLU A 752 25.17 -23.58 -23.49
C GLU A 752 25.97 -22.70 -22.53
N MET A 753 25.97 -21.37 -22.73
CA MET A 753 26.68 -20.40 -21.88
C MET A 753 26.29 -20.42 -20.40
N PHE A 754 25.11 -20.99 -20.06
CA PHE A 754 24.57 -21.02 -18.71
C PHE A 754 24.55 -22.43 -18.07
N ILE A 755 25.15 -23.44 -18.72
CA ILE A 755 25.15 -24.82 -18.22
C ILE A 755 26.30 -25.02 -17.21
N ILE A 756 25.95 -25.19 -15.93
CA ILE A 756 26.89 -25.43 -14.81
C ILE A 756 26.45 -26.65 -13.97
N PRO A 757 26.63 -27.89 -14.48
CA PRO A 757 25.98 -29.07 -13.92
C PRO A 757 26.44 -29.40 -12.50
N LYS A 758 27.72 -29.24 -12.19
CA LYS A 758 28.27 -29.49 -10.85
C LYS A 758 27.63 -28.57 -9.81
N GLN A 759 27.70 -27.26 -10.01
CA GLN A 759 27.18 -26.26 -9.08
C GLN A 759 25.66 -26.40 -8.90
N VAL A 760 24.94 -26.70 -9.99
CA VAL A 760 23.50 -26.99 -9.93
C VAL A 760 23.20 -28.19 -9.06
N GLN A 761 24.02 -29.24 -9.14
CA GLN A 761 23.89 -30.42 -8.30
C GLN A 761 24.23 -30.11 -6.84
N ASP A 762 25.29 -29.34 -6.58
CA ASP A 762 25.67 -28.89 -5.23
C ASP A 762 24.53 -28.11 -4.54
N ILE A 763 23.83 -27.22 -5.27
CA ILE A 763 22.65 -26.51 -4.73
C ILE A 763 21.51 -27.50 -4.44
N LYS A 764 21.25 -28.46 -5.34
CA LYS A 764 20.18 -29.46 -5.17
C LYS A 764 20.44 -30.40 -4.01
N ASP A 765 21.70 -30.66 -3.68
CA ASP A 765 22.11 -31.57 -2.62
C ASP A 765 22.32 -30.86 -1.28
N PHE A 766 22.40 -29.54 -1.27
CA PHE A 766 22.48 -28.77 -0.03
C PHE A 766 21.25 -28.98 0.87
N ARG A 767 21.48 -29.31 2.15
CA ARG A 767 20.43 -29.55 3.15
C ARG A 767 20.52 -28.67 4.39
N ASN A 768 21.67 -28.04 4.65
CA ASN A 768 21.93 -27.30 5.88
C ASN A 768 21.39 -25.86 5.85
N PHE A 769 20.13 -25.69 5.41
CA PHE A 769 19.49 -24.38 5.36
C PHE A 769 19.15 -23.86 6.75
N LYS A 770 19.40 -22.57 6.97
CA LYS A 770 19.11 -21.89 8.24
C LYS A 770 17.84 -21.05 8.17
N TYR A 771 17.11 -20.96 9.27
CA TYR A 771 15.84 -20.21 9.34
C TYR A 771 15.84 -19.26 10.53
N SER A 772 15.64 -17.97 10.27
CA SER A 772 15.56 -16.94 11.29
C SER A 772 14.18 -16.29 11.28
N HIS A 773 13.42 -16.42 12.35
CA HIS A 773 12.09 -15.79 12.47
C HIS A 773 12.17 -14.50 13.28
N ARG A 774 11.59 -13.42 12.77
CA ARG A 774 11.49 -12.18 13.52
C ARG A 774 10.51 -12.32 14.68
N VAL A 775 11.04 -12.34 15.91
CA VAL A 775 10.27 -12.36 17.16
C VAL A 775 9.51 -11.04 17.36
N ASP A 776 8.24 -11.14 17.74
CA ASP A 776 7.39 -9.97 18.01
C ASP A 776 7.19 -9.76 19.52
N LYS A 777 7.97 -8.83 20.09
CA LYS A 777 7.88 -8.44 21.51
C LYS A 777 7.15 -7.11 21.71
N LYS A 778 6.52 -6.55 20.68
CA LYS A 778 5.95 -5.19 20.73
C LYS A 778 4.73 -5.14 21.66
N PRO A 779 4.75 -4.32 22.73
CA PRO A 779 3.57 -4.15 23.60
C PRO A 779 2.47 -3.32 22.92
N ASN A 780 1.29 -3.31 23.56
CA ASN A 780 0.13 -2.50 23.16
C ASN A 780 -0.25 -2.66 21.68
N ARG A 781 -0.42 -3.92 21.25
CA ARG A 781 -1.13 -4.26 20.00
C ARG A 781 -2.64 -4.23 20.24
N GLN A 782 -3.42 -4.86 19.37
CA GLN A 782 -4.85 -5.04 19.63
C GLN A 782 -5.03 -5.81 20.95
N LEU A 783 -5.74 -5.20 21.91
CA LEU A 783 -5.92 -5.78 23.24
C LEU A 783 -6.98 -6.88 23.25
N ILE A 784 -8.10 -6.64 22.56
CA ILE A 784 -9.30 -7.47 22.55
C ILE A 784 -10.12 -7.17 21.29
N ASN A 785 -11.07 -8.04 20.91
CA ASN A 785 -12.01 -7.74 19.83
C ASN A 785 -12.99 -6.62 20.23
N ASP A 786 -13.45 -5.85 19.23
CA ASP A 786 -14.33 -4.69 19.46
C ASP A 786 -15.78 -5.08 19.79
N THR A 787 -16.24 -6.21 19.27
CA THR A 787 -17.63 -6.67 19.37
C THR A 787 -18.09 -6.79 20.82
N LEU A 788 -19.22 -6.17 21.13
CA LEU A 788 -19.89 -6.28 22.42
C LEU A 788 -20.91 -7.42 22.35
N TYR A 789 -20.81 -8.36 23.29
CA TYR A 789 -21.70 -9.50 23.38
C TYR A 789 -22.64 -9.36 24.59
N SER A 790 -23.93 -9.63 24.36
CA SER A 790 -24.89 -9.85 25.44
C SER A 790 -24.82 -11.30 25.91
N THR A 791 -25.31 -11.57 27.12
CA THR A 791 -25.32 -12.91 27.71
C THR A 791 -26.72 -13.32 28.17
N ARG A 792 -26.95 -14.63 28.33
CA ARG A 792 -28.16 -15.21 28.96
C ARG A 792 -27.73 -16.27 29.98
N LYS A 793 -28.46 -16.37 31.08
CA LYS A 793 -28.31 -17.48 32.02
C LYS A 793 -29.26 -18.61 31.59
N LYS A 794 -28.76 -19.83 31.56
CA LYS A 794 -29.51 -21.07 31.34
C LYS A 794 -28.82 -22.16 32.16
N ASP A 795 -29.57 -22.95 32.93
CA ASP A 795 -29.05 -24.09 33.71
C ASP A 795 -27.82 -23.73 34.58
N ASN A 796 -27.95 -22.68 35.40
CA ASN A 796 -26.89 -22.08 36.23
C ASN A 796 -25.60 -21.63 35.49
N SER A 797 -25.59 -21.69 34.16
CA SER A 797 -24.46 -21.29 33.32
C SER A 797 -24.78 -20.02 32.52
N THR A 798 -23.77 -19.19 32.29
CA THR A 798 -23.90 -18.00 31.45
C THR A 798 -23.45 -18.33 30.03
N TYR A 799 -24.27 -17.99 29.04
CA TYR A 799 -24.02 -18.22 27.62
C TYR A 799 -23.93 -16.90 26.86
N ILE A 800 -23.12 -16.89 25.80
CA ILE A 800 -22.95 -15.75 24.90
C ILE A 800 -24.11 -15.72 23.91
N VAL A 801 -24.69 -14.54 23.68
CA VAL A 801 -25.68 -14.35 22.60
C VAL A 801 -24.95 -13.96 21.33
N GLN A 802 -25.15 -14.74 20.26
CA GLN A 802 -24.66 -14.42 18.93
C GLN A 802 -25.80 -13.88 18.06
N THR A 803 -25.44 -13.10 17.04
CA THR A 803 -26.40 -12.51 16.09
C THR A 803 -25.97 -12.88 14.68
N ILE A 804 -26.88 -13.52 13.94
CA ILE A 804 -26.77 -13.71 12.50
C ILE A 804 -27.34 -12.46 11.85
N LYS A 805 -26.47 -11.66 11.23
CA LYS A 805 -26.83 -10.47 10.45
C LYS A 805 -27.03 -10.86 8.98
N ASP A 806 -27.67 -9.98 8.21
CA ASP A 806 -27.78 -10.09 6.76
C ASP A 806 -28.30 -11.47 6.32
N ILE A 807 -29.42 -11.88 6.92
CA ILE A 807 -29.98 -13.23 6.76
C ILE A 807 -30.50 -13.50 5.33
N TYR A 808 -30.58 -12.48 4.48
CA TYR A 808 -31.02 -12.57 3.07
C TYR A 808 -29.84 -12.52 2.07
N ALA A 809 -28.59 -12.47 2.53
CA ALA A 809 -27.44 -12.52 1.62
C ALA A 809 -27.31 -13.91 0.98
N LYS A 810 -27.20 -13.98 -0.36
CA LYS A 810 -27.21 -15.25 -1.13
C LYS A 810 -26.13 -16.25 -0.68
N ASP A 811 -25.00 -15.77 -0.17
CA ASP A 811 -23.85 -16.55 0.30
C ASP A 811 -23.89 -16.89 1.79
N ASN A 812 -24.88 -16.41 2.54
CA ASN A 812 -24.98 -16.64 3.99
C ASN A 812 -25.47 -18.05 4.33
N THR A 813 -24.52 -18.96 4.59
CA THR A 813 -24.83 -20.35 5.02
C THR A 813 -24.98 -20.53 6.54
N THR A 814 -24.78 -19.46 7.33
CA THR A 814 -24.74 -19.57 8.80
C THR A 814 -26.10 -19.86 9.38
N LEU A 815 -27.16 -19.24 8.83
CA LEU A 815 -28.54 -19.46 9.27
C LEU A 815 -28.93 -20.93 9.11
N LYS A 816 -28.81 -21.46 7.89
CA LYS A 816 -29.15 -22.85 7.57
C LYS A 816 -28.38 -23.84 8.43
N LYS A 817 -27.05 -23.71 8.51
CA LYS A 817 -26.22 -24.57 9.38
C LYS A 817 -26.65 -24.56 10.84
N GLN A 818 -27.03 -23.39 11.37
CA GLN A 818 -27.45 -23.28 12.77
C GLN A 818 -28.88 -23.81 12.99
N PHE A 819 -29.77 -23.60 12.02
CA PHE A 819 -31.13 -24.13 12.02
C PHE A 819 -31.16 -25.65 11.95
N ASP A 820 -30.44 -26.25 11.01
CA ASP A 820 -30.39 -27.71 10.83
C ASP A 820 -29.75 -28.42 12.03
N LYS A 821 -28.78 -27.76 12.68
CA LYS A 821 -28.02 -28.35 13.79
C LYS A 821 -28.69 -28.22 15.15
N SER A 822 -29.25 -27.05 15.46
CA SER A 822 -29.75 -26.71 16.80
C SER A 822 -30.78 -25.57 16.74
N PRO A 823 -32.01 -25.84 16.25
CA PRO A 823 -33.07 -24.83 16.13
C PRO A 823 -33.49 -24.25 17.50
N GLU A 824 -33.43 -25.05 18.57
CA GLU A 824 -33.79 -24.67 19.93
C GLU A 824 -32.90 -23.58 20.56
N LYS A 825 -31.74 -23.31 19.95
CA LYS A 825 -30.82 -22.25 20.37
C LYS A 825 -31.26 -20.87 19.92
N PHE A 826 -32.14 -20.74 18.93
CA PHE A 826 -32.66 -19.44 18.54
C PHE A 826 -33.45 -18.84 19.69
N LEU A 827 -33.19 -17.58 20.02
CA LEU A 827 -34.00 -16.88 21.03
C LEU A 827 -35.44 -16.71 20.55
N MET A 828 -35.66 -16.69 19.24
CA MET A 828 -36.99 -16.68 18.64
C MET A 828 -37.75 -17.97 18.92
N TYR A 829 -37.08 -19.13 18.93
CA TYR A 829 -37.71 -20.42 19.27
C TYR A 829 -38.34 -20.40 20.68
N GLN A 830 -37.65 -19.78 21.63
CA GLN A 830 -38.07 -19.75 23.05
C GLN A 830 -39.06 -18.64 23.38
N HIS A 831 -38.99 -17.51 22.68
CA HIS A 831 -39.74 -16.30 23.05
C HIS A 831 -40.79 -15.87 22.02
N ASP A 832 -40.76 -16.44 20.81
CA ASP A 832 -41.71 -16.16 19.74
C ASP A 832 -41.90 -17.36 18.79
N PRO A 833 -42.49 -18.48 19.29
CA PRO A 833 -42.60 -19.73 18.54
C PRO A 833 -43.36 -19.57 17.22
N ARG A 834 -44.39 -18.71 17.16
CA ARG A 834 -45.19 -18.49 15.95
C ARG A 834 -44.38 -17.88 14.79
N THR A 835 -43.47 -16.94 15.09
CA THR A 835 -42.55 -16.44 14.05
C THR A 835 -41.51 -17.50 13.68
N PHE A 836 -41.13 -18.36 14.63
CA PHE A 836 -40.24 -19.48 14.35
C PHE A 836 -40.87 -20.52 13.43
N GLU A 837 -42.15 -20.85 13.61
CA GLU A 837 -42.91 -21.71 12.68
C GLU A 837 -42.94 -21.11 11.27
N LYS A 838 -43.18 -19.80 11.14
CA LYS A 838 -43.07 -19.11 9.83
C LYS A 838 -41.67 -19.27 9.21
N LEU A 839 -40.61 -19.10 10.00
CA LEU A 839 -39.25 -19.33 9.53
C LEU A 839 -39.05 -20.79 9.11
N GLU A 840 -39.54 -21.76 9.89
CA GLU A 840 -39.41 -23.19 9.63
C GLU A 840 -40.07 -23.60 8.31
N VAL A 841 -41.24 -23.05 8.00
CA VAL A 841 -41.90 -23.28 6.69
C VAL A 841 -40.99 -22.87 5.54
N ILE A 842 -40.42 -21.65 5.60
CA ILE A 842 -39.51 -21.15 4.55
C ILE A 842 -38.24 -22.00 4.49
N MET A 843 -37.66 -22.36 5.64
CA MET A 843 -36.45 -23.18 5.71
C MET A 843 -36.66 -24.57 5.10
N LYS A 844 -37.85 -25.18 5.29
CA LYS A 844 -38.21 -26.48 4.70
C LYS A 844 -38.49 -26.38 3.20
N GLN A 845 -39.25 -25.37 2.77
CA GLN A 845 -39.60 -25.18 1.36
C GLN A 845 -38.36 -24.99 0.48
N TYR A 846 -37.37 -24.24 0.96
CA TYR A 846 -36.12 -23.96 0.23
C TYR A 846 -34.92 -24.73 0.79
N ALA A 847 -35.13 -25.93 1.35
CA ALA A 847 -34.09 -26.71 2.02
C ALA A 847 -32.90 -27.08 1.11
N ASN A 848 -33.07 -27.13 -0.22
CA ASN A 848 -31.99 -27.42 -1.17
C ASN A 848 -31.08 -26.22 -1.43
N GLU A 849 -31.53 -25.02 -1.09
CA GLU A 849 -30.79 -23.79 -1.35
C GLU A 849 -29.69 -23.53 -0.32
N LYS A 850 -28.68 -22.76 -0.72
CA LYS A 850 -27.60 -22.33 0.19
C LYS A 850 -28.12 -21.42 1.30
N ASN A 851 -29.04 -20.51 0.94
CA ASN A 851 -29.75 -19.65 1.87
C ASN A 851 -31.25 -19.62 1.54
N PRO A 852 -32.08 -20.36 2.29
CA PRO A 852 -33.53 -20.41 2.11
C PRO A 852 -34.24 -19.05 2.11
N LEU A 853 -33.86 -18.14 3.03
CA LEU A 853 -34.49 -16.81 3.11
C LEU A 853 -34.13 -15.92 1.92
N ALA A 854 -32.92 -16.06 1.37
CA ALA A 854 -32.53 -15.29 0.19
C ALA A 854 -33.34 -15.72 -1.03
N LYS A 855 -33.54 -17.03 -1.22
CA LYS A 855 -34.35 -17.57 -2.33
C LYS A 855 -35.82 -17.18 -2.19
N TYR A 856 -36.38 -17.31 -1.00
CA TYR A 856 -37.74 -16.85 -0.70
C TYR A 856 -37.93 -15.37 -1.06
N HIS A 857 -37.00 -14.50 -0.66
CA HIS A 857 -37.06 -13.08 -1.00
C HIS A 857 -36.90 -12.83 -2.51
N GLU A 858 -36.01 -13.57 -3.18
CA GLU A 858 -35.81 -13.48 -4.62
C GLU A 858 -37.05 -13.88 -5.44
N GLU A 859 -37.80 -14.88 -4.98
CA GLU A 859 -39.00 -15.36 -5.68
C GLU A 859 -40.26 -14.55 -5.35
N THR A 860 -40.44 -14.17 -4.09
CA THR A 860 -41.68 -13.51 -3.62
C THR A 860 -41.58 -11.99 -3.55
N GLY A 861 -40.38 -11.45 -3.50
CA GLY A 861 -40.14 -10.03 -3.14
C GLY A 861 -40.39 -9.72 -1.66
N GLU A 862 -40.83 -10.69 -0.86
CA GLU A 862 -41.20 -10.49 0.55
C GLU A 862 -40.05 -10.81 1.50
N TYR A 863 -40.12 -10.25 2.71
CA TYR A 863 -39.19 -10.57 3.79
C TYR A 863 -39.92 -11.38 4.87
N LEU A 864 -39.18 -12.19 5.64
CA LEU A 864 -39.73 -12.81 6.84
C LEU A 864 -40.18 -11.71 7.80
N THR A 865 -41.46 -11.68 8.13
CA THR A 865 -42.07 -10.78 9.11
C THR A 865 -42.34 -11.50 10.41
N LYS A 866 -42.25 -10.77 11.53
CA LYS A 866 -42.72 -11.27 12.83
C LYS A 866 -44.21 -11.60 12.72
N TYR A 867 -44.66 -12.69 13.35
CA TYR A 867 -46.07 -13.03 13.38
C TYR A 867 -46.92 -11.90 13.98
N SER A 868 -47.98 -11.52 13.28
CA SER A 868 -49.06 -10.68 13.82
C SER A 868 -50.39 -11.10 13.21
N LYS A 869 -51.49 -10.95 13.96
CA LYS A 869 -52.84 -11.33 13.50
C LYS A 869 -53.29 -10.52 12.27
N LYS A 870 -52.80 -9.29 12.13
CA LYS A 870 -53.14 -8.36 11.02
C LYS A 870 -52.09 -8.37 9.90
N ASN A 871 -51.17 -9.34 9.87
CA ASN A 871 -50.07 -9.44 8.90
C ASN A 871 -49.20 -8.17 8.74
N ASN A 872 -49.17 -7.30 9.75
CA ASN A 872 -48.41 -6.05 9.80
C ASN A 872 -47.17 -6.16 10.70
N GLY A 873 -46.65 -7.36 10.90
CA GLY A 873 -45.49 -7.57 11.77
C GLY A 873 -44.20 -7.00 11.17
N PRO A 874 -43.26 -6.53 12.01
CA PRO A 874 -42.01 -5.95 11.52
C PRO A 874 -41.13 -6.99 10.79
N ILE A 875 -40.37 -6.52 9.82
CA ILE A 875 -39.38 -7.32 9.09
C ILE A 875 -38.28 -7.83 10.03
N VAL A 876 -37.98 -9.12 9.95
CA VAL A 876 -36.85 -9.75 10.64
C VAL A 876 -35.59 -9.53 9.82
N LYS A 877 -34.71 -8.62 10.28
CA LYS A 877 -33.41 -8.33 9.62
C LYS A 877 -32.25 -9.18 10.15
N SER A 878 -32.38 -9.72 11.36
CA SER A 878 -31.32 -10.49 12.03
C SER A 878 -31.90 -11.43 13.07
N LEU A 879 -31.22 -12.55 13.31
CA LEU A 879 -31.64 -13.56 14.28
C LEU A 879 -30.60 -13.72 15.38
N LYS A 880 -31.06 -13.78 16.64
CA LYS A 880 -30.19 -14.01 17.80
C LYS A 880 -30.33 -15.46 18.27
N TYR A 881 -29.21 -16.06 18.66
CA TYR A 881 -29.18 -17.42 19.20
C TYR A 881 -28.18 -17.55 20.35
N ILE A 882 -28.40 -18.56 21.20
CA ILE A 882 -27.54 -18.92 22.32
C ILE A 882 -26.31 -19.63 21.74
N GLY A 883 -25.15 -18.99 21.89
CA GLY A 883 -23.85 -19.53 21.49
C GLY A 883 -23.18 -20.33 22.62
N ASN A 884 -21.85 -20.30 22.62
CA ASN A 884 -21.05 -21.05 23.59
C ASN A 884 -21.22 -20.52 25.03
N LYS A 885 -20.96 -21.40 26.01
CA LYS A 885 -20.81 -21.03 27.42
C LYS A 885 -19.72 -19.96 27.55
N LEU A 886 -19.96 -18.97 28.40
CA LEU A 886 -19.06 -17.84 28.59
C LEU A 886 -17.74 -18.31 29.21
N GLY A 887 -16.66 -18.22 28.43
CA GLY A 887 -15.29 -18.49 28.86
C GLY A 887 -14.52 -17.22 29.24
N SER A 888 -13.23 -17.15 28.92
CA SER A 888 -12.39 -15.96 29.15
C SER A 888 -12.95 -14.72 28.43
N HIS A 889 -13.13 -13.63 29.17
CA HIS A 889 -13.79 -12.41 28.70
C HIS A 889 -13.37 -11.18 29.50
N LEU A 890 -13.64 -9.99 28.95
CA LEU A 890 -13.59 -8.72 29.66
C LEU A 890 -15.02 -8.28 29.99
N ASP A 891 -15.33 -8.14 31.28
CA ASP A 891 -16.60 -7.61 31.75
C ASP A 891 -16.63 -6.09 31.61
N VAL A 892 -17.62 -5.57 30.87
CA VAL A 892 -17.82 -4.13 30.67
C VAL A 892 -19.21 -3.68 31.14
N THR A 893 -19.90 -4.50 31.93
CA THR A 893 -21.27 -4.23 32.38
C THR A 893 -21.38 -2.94 33.18
N HIS A 894 -20.36 -2.60 33.99
CA HIS A 894 -20.28 -1.35 34.75
C HIS A 894 -20.38 -0.07 33.88
N GLN A 895 -20.10 -0.16 32.57
CA GLN A 895 -20.22 0.97 31.64
C GLN A 895 -21.67 1.21 31.19
N PHE A 896 -22.60 0.34 31.56
CA PHE A 896 -24.00 0.34 31.14
C PHE A 896 -24.92 0.17 32.36
N LYS A 897 -25.10 1.24 33.14
CA LYS A 897 -25.83 1.24 34.42
C LYS A 897 -27.25 0.65 34.34
N SER A 898 -27.93 0.76 33.20
CA SER A 898 -29.29 0.24 33.00
C SER A 898 -29.35 -1.23 32.53
N SER A 899 -28.22 -1.92 32.38
CA SER A 899 -28.22 -3.28 31.85
C SER A 899 -28.54 -4.32 32.93
N THR A 900 -29.61 -5.08 32.73
CA THR A 900 -29.96 -6.24 33.56
C THR A 900 -29.14 -7.49 33.24
N LYS A 901 -28.29 -7.43 32.21
CA LYS A 901 -27.56 -8.59 31.67
C LYS A 901 -26.08 -8.28 31.58
N LYS A 902 -25.25 -9.29 31.82
CA LYS A 902 -23.80 -9.13 31.70
C LYS A 902 -23.41 -8.84 30.25
N LEU A 903 -22.61 -7.80 30.06
CA LEU A 903 -22.09 -7.36 28.76
C LEU A 903 -20.58 -7.59 28.73
N VAL A 904 -20.12 -8.29 27.69
CA VAL A 904 -18.74 -8.77 27.64
C VAL A 904 -18.08 -8.51 26.29
N LYS A 905 -16.76 -8.39 26.31
CA LYS A 905 -15.91 -8.50 25.12
C LYS A 905 -15.12 -9.80 25.18
N LEU A 906 -14.87 -10.40 24.02
CA LEU A 906 -14.25 -11.72 23.88
C LEU A 906 -12.90 -11.64 23.14
N SER A 907 -12.16 -12.74 23.15
CA SER A 907 -10.85 -12.89 22.48
C SER A 907 -9.81 -11.89 23.01
N ILE A 908 -9.50 -12.01 24.30
CA ILE A 908 -8.36 -11.33 24.93
C ILE A 908 -7.09 -11.81 24.22
N LYS A 909 -6.28 -10.87 23.71
CA LYS A 909 -5.11 -11.21 22.91
C LYS A 909 -3.89 -11.47 23.81
N PRO A 910 -3.20 -12.62 23.66
CA PRO A 910 -2.01 -12.92 24.43
C PRO A 910 -0.83 -12.06 23.94
N TYR A 911 -0.05 -11.51 24.88
CA TYR A 911 1.22 -10.84 24.64
C TYR A 911 2.37 -11.85 24.61
N ARG A 912 2.46 -12.68 25.66
CA ARG A 912 3.44 -13.77 25.82
C ARG A 912 2.92 -14.79 26.83
N PHE A 913 3.64 -15.89 27.00
CA PHE A 913 3.46 -16.77 28.15
C PHE A 913 4.80 -17.08 28.82
N ASP A 914 4.75 -17.28 30.13
CA ASP A 914 5.94 -17.54 30.95
C ASP A 914 5.84 -18.96 31.52
N VAL A 915 6.83 -19.79 31.23
CA VAL A 915 6.88 -21.22 31.60
C VAL A 915 7.62 -21.40 32.92
N TYR A 916 7.09 -22.28 33.77
CA TYR A 916 7.64 -22.66 35.06
C TYR A 916 7.70 -24.18 35.19
N LEU A 917 8.74 -24.68 35.84
CA LEU A 917 8.83 -26.06 36.30
C LEU A 917 8.40 -26.10 37.78
N THR A 918 7.39 -26.92 38.07
CA THR A 918 6.87 -27.18 39.42
C THR A 918 7.07 -28.65 39.77
N ASP A 919 6.87 -29.03 41.04
CA ASP A 919 6.89 -30.43 41.48
C ASP A 919 5.85 -31.30 40.75
N LYS A 920 4.82 -30.67 40.15
CA LYS A 920 3.76 -31.31 39.39
C LYS A 920 3.98 -31.24 37.87
N GLY A 921 5.21 -30.95 37.43
CA GLY A 921 5.61 -30.81 36.03
C GLY A 921 5.55 -29.36 35.51
N TYR A 922 5.64 -29.19 34.19
CA TYR A 922 5.62 -27.87 33.55
C TYR A 922 4.25 -27.21 33.59
N LYS A 923 4.23 -25.90 33.87
CA LYS A 923 3.07 -25.02 33.79
C LYS A 923 3.45 -23.72 33.10
N PHE A 924 2.45 -22.95 32.68
CA PHE A 924 2.69 -21.57 32.24
C PHE A 924 1.57 -20.63 32.69
N ILE A 925 1.93 -19.36 32.79
CA ILE A 925 0.97 -18.26 32.89
C ILE A 925 0.83 -17.56 31.55
N THR A 926 -0.39 -17.13 31.22
CA THR A 926 -0.64 -16.29 30.04
C THR A 926 -0.64 -14.83 30.45
N ILE A 927 0.16 -14.01 29.77
CA ILE A 927 0.16 -12.56 29.93
C ILE A 927 -0.52 -11.98 28.71
N SER A 928 -1.64 -11.28 28.90
CA SER A 928 -2.35 -10.61 27.82
C SER A 928 -1.84 -9.20 27.60
N TYR A 929 -2.20 -8.59 26.46
CA TYR A 929 -1.93 -7.17 26.25
C TYR A 929 -2.69 -6.26 27.23
N LEU A 930 -3.75 -6.72 27.89
CA LEU A 930 -4.45 -5.97 28.93
C LEU A 930 -3.67 -5.90 30.25
N ASP A 931 -2.75 -6.84 30.46
CA ASP A 931 -1.91 -6.92 31.65
C ASP A 931 -0.68 -6.01 31.56
N VAL A 932 -0.29 -5.63 30.34
CA VAL A 932 0.85 -4.74 30.06
C VAL A 932 0.39 -3.28 30.08
N LEU A 933 0.80 -2.55 31.10
CA LEU A 933 0.48 -1.15 31.29
C LEU A 933 1.56 -0.24 30.68
N LYS A 934 1.19 1.02 30.42
CA LYS A 934 2.06 2.03 29.81
C LYS A 934 2.35 3.16 30.81
N LYS A 935 3.62 3.58 30.87
CA LYS A 935 4.08 4.89 31.38
C LYS A 935 4.73 5.68 30.22
N ASP A 936 5.24 6.88 30.47
CA ASP A 936 5.71 7.77 29.40
C ASP A 936 6.87 7.15 28.61
N ASN A 937 7.84 6.56 29.30
CA ASN A 937 9.07 6.04 28.69
C ASN A 937 9.20 4.51 28.70
N TYR A 938 8.23 3.79 29.28
CA TYR A 938 8.29 2.33 29.38
C TYR A 938 6.91 1.68 29.48
N TYR A 939 6.88 0.38 29.25
CA TYR A 939 5.76 -0.51 29.55
C TYR A 939 6.14 -1.39 30.73
N TYR A 940 5.16 -1.83 31.51
CA TYR A 940 5.41 -2.72 32.63
C TYR A 940 4.23 -3.63 32.92
N ILE A 941 4.50 -4.74 33.62
CA ILE A 941 3.49 -5.65 34.16
C ILE A 941 3.55 -5.49 35.69
N PRO A 942 2.47 -5.03 36.35
CA PRO A 942 2.45 -4.94 37.81
C PRO A 942 2.71 -6.29 38.47
N GLU A 943 3.61 -6.35 39.45
CA GLU A 943 3.96 -7.59 40.17
C GLU A 943 2.73 -8.26 40.78
N GLN A 944 1.86 -7.50 41.45
CA GLN A 944 0.61 -8.02 42.02
C GLN A 944 -0.29 -8.72 40.97
N LYS A 945 -0.34 -8.19 39.73
CA LYS A 945 -1.10 -8.85 38.65
C LYS A 945 -0.41 -10.13 38.20
N TYR A 946 0.91 -10.10 38.09
CA TYR A 946 1.71 -11.26 37.70
C TYR A 946 1.58 -12.40 38.73
N ASP A 947 1.67 -12.08 40.02
CA ASP A 947 1.52 -13.05 41.12
C ASP A 947 0.11 -13.64 41.16
N LYS A 948 -0.93 -12.83 40.90
CA LYS A 948 -2.30 -13.33 40.77
C LYS A 948 -2.44 -14.35 39.64
N LEU A 949 -1.75 -14.14 38.51
CA LEU A 949 -1.73 -15.10 37.41
C LEU A 949 -1.00 -16.41 37.80
N LYS A 950 0.11 -16.32 38.55
CA LYS A 950 0.81 -17.49 39.10
C LYS A 950 -0.10 -18.29 40.05
N LEU A 951 -0.73 -17.61 40.99
CA LEU A 951 -1.67 -18.21 41.95
C LEU A 951 -2.84 -18.90 41.24
N GLY A 952 -3.43 -18.24 40.23
CA GLY A 952 -4.50 -18.81 39.41
C GLY A 952 -4.13 -20.08 38.63
N LYS A 953 -2.83 -20.34 38.45
CA LYS A 953 -2.29 -21.56 37.84
C LYS A 953 -1.73 -22.57 38.84
N ALA A 954 -1.87 -22.28 40.13
CA ALA A 954 -1.24 -23.05 41.22
C ALA A 954 0.27 -23.25 40.95
N ILE A 955 0.96 -22.17 40.59
CA ILE A 955 2.42 -22.12 40.47
C ILE A 955 2.94 -21.53 41.77
N ASP A 956 3.71 -22.33 42.51
CA ASP A 956 4.27 -21.95 43.80
C ASP A 956 5.36 -20.86 43.66
N LYS A 957 5.79 -20.32 44.81
CA LYS A 957 6.84 -19.29 44.85
C LYS A 957 8.22 -19.85 44.49
N ASN A 958 8.46 -21.13 44.76
CA ASN A 958 9.74 -21.81 44.57
C ASN A 958 9.90 -22.38 43.14
N ALA A 959 8.84 -22.33 42.34
CA ALA A 959 8.79 -22.86 40.99
C ALA A 959 9.86 -22.22 40.13
N LYS A 960 10.66 -23.06 39.49
CA LYS A 960 11.76 -22.60 38.66
C LYS A 960 11.21 -21.96 37.40
N PHE A 961 11.47 -20.66 37.22
CA PHE A 961 11.20 -19.99 35.95
C PHE A 961 12.08 -20.59 34.86
N ILE A 962 11.47 -20.91 33.71
CA ILE A 962 12.16 -21.52 32.57
C ILE A 962 12.45 -20.45 31.52
N ALA A 963 11.40 -19.87 30.94
CA ALA A 963 11.54 -18.82 29.94
C ALA A 963 10.21 -18.10 29.65
N SER A 964 10.32 -16.90 29.08
CA SER A 964 9.21 -16.18 28.46
C SER A 964 9.18 -16.47 26.96
N PHE A 965 8.02 -16.83 26.42
CA PHE A 965 7.82 -17.13 24.99
C PHE A 965 6.89 -16.12 24.34
N TYR A 966 7.41 -15.47 23.31
CA TYR A 966 6.72 -14.52 22.45
C TYR A 966 6.35 -15.16 21.12
N LYS A 967 5.52 -14.48 20.34
CA LYS A 967 5.24 -14.88 18.97
C LYS A 967 6.53 -14.96 18.16
N ASN A 968 6.70 -16.06 17.44
CA ASN A 968 7.86 -16.47 16.64
C ASN A 968 9.13 -16.80 17.44
N ASP A 969 9.11 -16.83 18.78
CA ASP A 969 10.20 -17.50 19.51
C ASP A 969 10.26 -18.99 19.12
N LEU A 970 11.45 -19.59 19.24
CA LEU A 970 11.62 -21.03 19.05
C LEU A 970 11.54 -21.75 20.39
N ILE A 971 10.82 -22.87 20.40
CA ILE A 971 10.67 -23.76 21.55
C ILE A 971 11.11 -25.15 21.16
N LYS A 972 11.94 -25.79 21.98
CA LYS A 972 12.23 -27.22 21.89
C LYS A 972 11.37 -27.93 22.92
N LEU A 973 10.46 -28.78 22.46
CA LEU A 973 9.54 -29.58 23.29
C LEU A 973 9.85 -31.04 23.07
N ASP A 974 10.27 -31.75 24.13
CA ASP A 974 10.55 -33.19 24.10
C ASP A 974 11.48 -33.61 22.93
N GLY A 975 12.46 -32.76 22.61
CA GLY A 975 13.42 -32.97 21.53
C GLY A 975 13.09 -32.27 20.21
N GLU A 976 11.83 -31.92 19.96
CA GLU A 976 11.37 -31.33 18.69
C GLU A 976 11.32 -29.80 18.73
N ILE A 977 11.76 -29.15 17.65
CA ILE A 977 11.81 -27.68 17.56
C ILE A 977 10.59 -27.13 16.84
N TYR A 978 9.95 -26.15 17.45
CA TYR A 978 8.79 -25.46 16.92
C TYR A 978 8.93 -23.94 17.00
N LYS A 979 8.15 -23.25 16.16
CA LYS A 979 7.93 -21.82 16.21
C LYS A 979 6.65 -21.52 16.98
N ILE A 980 6.70 -20.60 17.94
CA ILE A 980 5.53 -20.19 18.73
C ILE A 980 4.58 -19.32 17.89
N ILE A 981 3.30 -19.69 17.84
CA ILE A 981 2.22 -18.80 17.37
C ILE A 981 1.63 -18.01 18.53
N GLY A 982 1.38 -18.67 19.67
CA GLY A 982 0.89 -18.05 20.90
C GLY A 982 0.08 -19.02 21.77
N VAL A 983 -0.61 -18.49 22.78
CA VAL A 983 -1.51 -19.29 23.63
C VAL A 983 -2.84 -19.51 22.90
N ASN A 984 -3.23 -20.78 22.71
CA ASN A 984 -4.51 -21.13 22.12
C ASN A 984 -5.63 -21.16 23.17
N SER A 985 -5.36 -21.79 24.30
CA SER A 985 -6.33 -21.96 25.39
C SER A 985 -5.60 -21.94 26.72
N ASP A 986 -5.68 -20.81 27.43
CA ASP A 986 -5.05 -20.68 28.76
C ASP A 986 -5.61 -21.73 29.73
N THR A 987 -6.94 -21.88 29.85
CA THR A 987 -7.57 -22.83 30.79
C THR A 987 -7.20 -24.30 30.57
N ARG A 988 -6.84 -24.68 29.33
CA ARG A 988 -6.43 -26.04 28.97
C ARG A 988 -4.91 -26.21 28.91
N ASN A 989 -4.15 -25.19 29.32
CA ASN A 989 -2.71 -25.10 29.18
C ASN A 989 -2.23 -25.47 27.76
N MET A 990 -2.91 -24.95 26.74
CA MET A 990 -2.65 -25.32 25.35
C MET A 990 -2.06 -24.15 24.57
N ILE A 991 -0.90 -24.40 23.97
CA ILE A 991 -0.20 -23.45 23.09
C ILE A 991 -0.34 -23.88 21.63
N GLU A 992 -0.26 -22.91 20.73
CA GLU A 992 -0.25 -23.12 19.30
C GLU A 992 1.15 -22.92 18.73
N LEU A 993 1.53 -23.86 17.88
CA LEU A 993 2.85 -23.99 17.31
C LEU A 993 2.74 -24.05 15.78
N ASP A 994 3.88 -23.85 15.15
CA ASP A 994 4.08 -24.03 13.72
C ASP A 994 5.50 -24.54 13.47
N LEU A 995 5.79 -25.03 12.27
CA LEU A 995 7.13 -25.53 11.95
C LEU A 995 8.09 -24.34 11.65
N PRO A 996 9.40 -24.49 11.95
CA PRO A 996 10.39 -23.43 11.67
C PRO A 996 10.73 -23.29 10.18
N ASP A 997 10.71 -24.38 9.43
CA ASP A 997 11.20 -24.52 8.05
C ASP A 997 10.08 -24.49 6.99
N ILE A 998 8.85 -24.79 7.39
CA ILE A 998 7.64 -24.77 6.55
C ILE A 998 6.42 -24.32 7.35
N ARG A 999 5.32 -23.88 6.72
CA ARG A 999 4.05 -23.74 7.44
C ARG A 999 3.41 -25.10 7.62
N TYR A 1000 2.90 -25.41 8.80
CA TYR A 1000 2.25 -26.70 9.05
C TYR A 1000 1.09 -26.98 8.11
N LYS A 1001 0.37 -25.93 7.67
CA LYS A 1001 -0.66 -26.08 6.64
C LYS A 1001 -0.10 -26.62 5.31
N GLU A 1002 1.01 -26.08 4.84
CA GLU A 1002 1.68 -26.53 3.62
C GLU A 1002 2.25 -27.94 3.81
N TYR A 1003 2.81 -28.23 4.99
CA TYR A 1003 3.25 -29.57 5.34
C TYR A 1003 2.11 -30.59 5.25
N CYS A 1004 0.92 -30.26 5.78
CA CYS A 1004 -0.25 -31.13 5.66
C CYS A 1004 -0.68 -31.32 4.20
N GLU A 1005 -0.67 -30.25 3.39
CA GLU A 1005 -1.01 -30.31 1.96
C GLU A 1005 -0.03 -31.19 1.18
N LEU A 1006 1.28 -31.06 1.42
CA LEU A 1006 2.31 -31.89 0.78
C LEU A 1006 2.19 -33.37 1.15
N ASN A 1007 1.87 -33.67 2.41
CA ASN A 1007 1.80 -35.03 2.93
C ASN A 1007 0.38 -35.62 2.88
N ASN A 1008 -0.57 -34.95 2.21
CA ASN A 1008 -1.98 -35.35 2.12
C ASN A 1008 -2.64 -35.64 3.48
N ILE A 1009 -2.24 -34.93 4.54
CA ILE A 1009 -2.77 -35.10 5.89
C ILE A 1009 -4.16 -34.44 5.98
N LYS A 1010 -5.20 -35.26 6.16
CA LYS A 1010 -6.59 -34.80 6.32
C LYS A 1010 -6.85 -34.41 7.78
N GLY A 1011 -7.19 -33.15 8.06
CA GLY A 1011 -7.48 -32.68 9.43
C GLY A 1011 -7.39 -31.17 9.62
N GLU A 1012 -7.49 -30.68 10.86
CA GLU A 1012 -7.25 -29.26 11.18
C GLU A 1012 -5.75 -28.96 11.02
N PRO A 1013 -5.34 -28.05 10.12
CA PRO A 1013 -3.93 -27.81 9.80
C PRO A 1013 -3.26 -26.89 10.83
N ARG A 1014 -3.30 -27.28 12.11
CA ARG A 1014 -2.74 -26.50 13.24
C ARG A 1014 -2.11 -27.42 14.28
N ILE A 1015 -0.92 -27.06 14.74
CA ILE A 1015 -0.24 -27.77 15.82
C ILE A 1015 -0.67 -27.17 17.16
N LYS A 1016 -1.30 -27.98 18.01
CA LYS A 1016 -1.71 -27.60 19.37
C LYS A 1016 -1.08 -28.57 20.36
N LYS A 1017 -0.31 -28.05 21.32
CA LYS A 1017 0.35 -28.87 22.35
C LYS A 1017 -0.11 -28.43 23.74
N THR A 1018 -0.37 -29.41 24.61
CA THR A 1018 -0.77 -29.18 26.01
C THR A 1018 0.46 -29.24 26.89
N ILE A 1019 0.68 -28.20 27.70
CA ILE A 1019 1.79 -28.11 28.65
C ILE A 1019 1.32 -28.62 30.01
N GLY A 1020 1.98 -29.65 30.53
CA GLY A 1020 1.61 -30.32 31.77
C GLY A 1020 2.54 -31.49 32.10
N LYS A 1021 2.03 -32.47 32.87
CA LYS A 1021 2.78 -33.63 33.35
C LYS A 1021 3.43 -34.50 32.27
N LYS A 1022 2.85 -34.54 31.06
CA LYS A 1022 3.35 -35.38 29.95
C LYS A 1022 4.53 -34.76 29.19
N VAL A 1023 4.87 -33.51 29.49
CA VAL A 1023 6.01 -32.83 28.86
C VAL A 1023 7.24 -33.09 29.72
N ASN A 1024 8.26 -33.69 29.12
CA ASN A 1024 9.51 -34.09 29.78
C ASN A 1024 10.53 -32.95 29.75
N SER A 1025 10.60 -32.19 28.66
CA SER A 1025 11.55 -31.08 28.53
C SER A 1025 11.01 -29.90 27.73
N ILE A 1026 11.36 -28.69 28.20
CA ILE A 1026 11.09 -27.42 27.52
C ILE A 1026 12.34 -26.57 27.52
N GLU A 1027 12.84 -26.21 26.34
CA GLU A 1027 13.95 -25.29 26.18
C GLU A 1027 13.57 -24.13 25.26
N LYS A 1028 14.05 -22.93 25.59
CA LYS A 1028 13.93 -21.77 24.71
C LYS A 1028 15.15 -21.67 23.81
N LEU A 1029 14.90 -21.74 22.51
CA LEU A 1029 15.90 -21.51 21.48
C LEU A 1029 15.72 -20.11 20.90
N THR A 1030 16.81 -19.56 20.36
CA THR A 1030 16.81 -18.31 19.62
C THR A 1030 17.74 -18.42 18.43
N THR A 1031 17.61 -17.49 17.49
CA THR A 1031 18.51 -17.39 16.35
C THR A 1031 19.05 -15.98 16.22
N ASP A 1032 20.24 -15.84 15.64
CA ASP A 1032 20.64 -14.57 15.04
C ASP A 1032 19.83 -14.30 13.76
N VAL A 1033 20.14 -13.23 13.03
CA VAL A 1033 19.46 -12.90 11.77
C VAL A 1033 19.78 -13.85 10.62
N LEU A 1034 20.86 -14.63 10.73
CA LEU A 1034 21.28 -15.65 9.74
C LEU A 1034 20.57 -16.99 9.98
N GLY A 1035 20.04 -17.21 11.18
CA GLY A 1035 19.35 -18.44 11.55
C GLY A 1035 20.24 -19.43 12.31
N ASN A 1036 21.41 -19.00 12.79
CA ASN A 1036 22.24 -19.85 13.66
C ASN A 1036 21.52 -20.00 15.01
N VAL A 1037 21.16 -21.24 15.36
CA VAL A 1037 20.39 -21.57 16.56
C VAL A 1037 21.31 -21.64 17.78
N PHE A 1038 20.89 -21.02 18.89
CA PHE A 1038 21.55 -21.15 20.19
C PHE A 1038 20.53 -21.14 21.33
N THR A 1039 20.91 -21.76 22.46
CA THR A 1039 20.07 -21.85 23.65
C THR A 1039 20.13 -20.54 24.44
N ASN A 1040 18.98 -20.02 24.88
CA ASN A 1040 18.92 -18.80 25.67
C ASN A 1040 18.89 -19.13 27.17
N THR A 1041 20.06 -19.20 27.81
CA THR A 1041 20.23 -19.59 29.23
C THR A 1041 20.15 -18.42 30.23
N GLN A 1042 19.83 -17.19 29.79
CA GLN A 1042 20.17 -15.98 30.54
C GLN A 1042 19.18 -15.50 31.61
N TYR A 1043 18.01 -16.11 31.82
CA TYR A 1043 17.00 -15.52 32.73
C TYR A 1043 16.68 -16.39 33.94
N THR A 1044 17.07 -15.92 35.13
CA THR A 1044 16.64 -16.48 36.42
C THR A 1044 15.27 -15.96 36.87
N LYS A 1045 14.80 -14.82 36.31
CA LYS A 1045 13.52 -14.18 36.64
C LYS A 1045 12.83 -13.60 35.39
N PRO A 1046 11.49 -13.48 35.40
CA PRO A 1046 10.75 -12.90 34.27
C PRO A 1046 10.96 -11.39 34.16
N GLN A 1047 11.09 -10.89 32.92
CA GLN A 1047 11.15 -9.45 32.66
C GLN A 1047 9.75 -8.81 32.83
N LEU A 1048 9.61 -7.89 33.77
CA LEU A 1048 8.35 -7.16 34.02
C LEU A 1048 8.38 -5.69 33.56
N LEU A 1049 9.56 -5.14 33.26
CA LEU A 1049 9.73 -3.76 32.79
C LEU A 1049 10.36 -3.73 31.38
N PHE A 1050 9.77 -2.95 30.48
CA PHE A 1050 10.16 -2.83 29.07
C PHE A 1050 10.36 -1.36 28.71
N LYS A 1051 11.61 -0.91 28.56
CA LYS A 1051 11.90 0.44 28.06
C LYS A 1051 11.28 0.62 26.66
N ARG A 1052 10.72 1.80 26.36
CA ARG A 1052 10.39 2.16 24.98
C ARG A 1052 11.72 2.23 24.23
N GLY A 1053 12.00 1.25 23.38
CA GLY A 1053 13.10 1.37 22.43
C GLY A 1053 12.78 2.52 21.47
N ASN A 1054 13.79 3.35 21.20
CA ASN A 1054 13.79 4.32 20.10
C ASN A 1054 13.55 3.61 18.76
#